data_AF-A0A8H7Y6H2-F1
#
_entry.id   AF-A0A8H7Y6H2-F1
#
_cell.length_a   1.000
_cell.length_b   1.000
_cell.length_c   1.000
_cell.angle_alpha   90.00
_cell.angle_beta   90.00
_cell.angle_gamma   90.00
#
_symmetry.space_group_name_H-M   'P 1'
#
loop_
_entity.id
_entity.type
_entity.pdbx_description
1 polymer ?
#
loop_
_entity_poly.entity_id
_entity_poly.type
_entity_poly.pdbx_seq_one_letter_code
_entity_poly.pdbx_strand_id
1 'polypeptide(L)'
;MSTYECLFQRQMDNEFVECSVDVFLEHYLPFEPSELAVEVCILRLLGKDPVPTSNATEGYPSPEQAARALRRSTCLTPLHQPVNDKEQPILSEVILEETTALRFTDYMERPSKQEAVEKTLFAPLKSIADAVGGYSETCDGRVRNNFQYLNCTERVISSDIGGSNNRIDACFSNGGNDLYTKDIAVPIEQKVSCANRDLVVSANVQIMNDDVRRMFTYGMTFEGDKATLWYHCRSHSAVSKQFSFIENPKLLVKVFLSFLFATHEELGYDPNVTAVKGKKRQYIFKIPSSDGKSAKFYRTVKVLAEYPSNNISGRMARVWLVDRVDSEGNKIGAQCILKDVWLSVNALTEKEIQTTIFADIEKYCHPDKPDYNLALDPPEDSPEASLNNIKMRNAELVKSGEYKQYFLEIESDHGGKPSKDVLEGCTPVTGLFQNAHANRITSVNNNSIPSVGSTPFIKSGQQCKRTFTPRKQYRVIFKEVCQAVGDLPTLGKVLNILKQTLIPLSLLYCAGCVHRDISSGNILAHQEGRILRAKLSDLEYAKRFPPPEDYEANGDAKTGTPFFMPIEIMQEFYIYNRIDNKNDIEFAIRDPSLFVAKQQLAQLGARRKNTSQNDMSCNSVIYNFQHDLESLWWVLVWSLTARVSHQPSRTWANEVFQHDVVPTSERIRFLRASSSITLEDIMLPSISFMHLMVDYIRSAMNIAYSERARDDTLRDTLSYAIIVDRFHFCFKLLESVAGSAWEETPLVMNIPADGPNSVQPADGATAAPGAPSLFSSRKRPNPDIGKAAPSESFKPGPTDEDVEATLERQRAKRIKTRDDPNAGGGSNAGRQSNTGTIDDRASIQVGH
;
A
#
# COMPACT_ATOMS: atom_id res chain seq x y z
N MET A 1 19.04 21.97 -5.96
CA MET A 1 18.24 20.79 -5.58
C MET A 1 16.86 21.25 -5.21
N SER A 2 15.84 20.68 -5.83
CA SER A 2 14.46 20.93 -5.41
C SER A 2 14.21 20.29 -4.04
N THR A 3 13.25 20.79 -3.26
CA THR A 3 12.87 20.21 -1.96
C THR A 3 12.49 18.72 -2.07
N TYR A 4 12.02 18.31 -3.26
CA TYR A 4 11.66 16.92 -3.59
C TYR A 4 12.87 15.99 -3.73
N GLU A 5 13.93 16.43 -4.42
CA GLU A 5 15.17 15.63 -4.56
C GLU A 5 15.79 15.33 -3.20
N CYS A 6 15.80 16.32 -2.29
CA CYS A 6 16.33 16.13 -0.94
C CYS A 6 15.52 15.14 -0.10
N LEU A 7 14.19 15.10 -0.26
CA LEU A 7 13.33 14.15 0.43
C LEU A 7 13.51 12.72 -0.12
N PHE A 8 13.56 12.56 -1.45
CA PHE A 8 13.81 11.28 -2.11
C PHE A 8 15.15 10.67 -1.66
N GLN A 9 16.23 11.45 -1.75
CA GLN A 9 17.56 11.00 -1.35
C GLN A 9 17.59 10.54 0.11
N ARG A 10 16.95 11.30 1.02
CA ARG A 10 16.86 10.94 2.45
C ARG A 10 16.06 9.67 2.70
N GLN A 11 14.96 9.45 1.97
CA GLN A 11 14.14 8.25 2.12
C GLN A 11 14.84 7.00 1.57
N MET A 12 15.63 7.15 0.51
CA MET A 12 16.36 6.05 -0.12
C MET A 12 17.72 5.73 0.55
N ASP A 13 18.28 6.66 1.33
CA ASP A 13 19.66 6.57 1.85
C ASP A 13 19.97 5.33 2.69
N ASN A 14 18.94 4.74 3.32
CA ASN A 14 19.06 3.55 4.16
C ASN A 14 18.48 2.29 3.49
N GLU A 15 18.34 2.25 2.17
CA GLU A 15 17.80 1.09 1.45
C GLU A 15 18.87 0.22 0.77
N PHE A 16 20.11 0.70 0.66
CA PHE A 16 21.12 0.09 -0.21
C PHE A 16 22.11 -0.82 0.51
N VAL A 17 22.44 -1.90 -0.17
CA VAL A 17 23.60 -2.75 0.12
C VAL A 17 24.48 -2.84 -1.13
N GLU A 18 25.79 -2.67 -0.96
CA GLU A 18 26.78 -2.87 -2.03
C GLU A 18 27.36 -4.28 -1.94
N CYS A 19 27.56 -4.93 -3.09
CA CYS A 19 28.22 -6.22 -3.21
C CYS A 19 29.25 -6.25 -4.34
N SER A 20 30.10 -7.29 -4.37
CA SER A 20 30.99 -7.52 -5.51
C SER A 20 30.19 -7.84 -6.77
N VAL A 21 30.83 -7.71 -7.93
CA VAL A 21 30.21 -8.08 -9.20
C VAL A 21 29.83 -9.57 -9.20
N ASP A 22 30.73 -10.45 -8.76
CA ASP A 22 30.48 -11.90 -8.74
C ASP A 22 29.26 -12.26 -7.88
N VAL A 23 29.15 -11.67 -6.68
CA VAL A 23 27.99 -11.84 -5.80
C VAL A 23 26.72 -11.33 -6.48
N PHE A 24 26.79 -10.24 -7.25
CA PHE A 24 25.64 -9.74 -8.01
C PHE A 24 25.22 -10.70 -9.13
N LEU A 25 26.17 -11.26 -9.87
CA LEU A 25 25.91 -12.20 -10.96
C LEU A 25 25.28 -13.50 -10.44
N GLU A 26 25.80 -14.06 -9.36
CA GLU A 26 25.33 -15.32 -8.79
C GLU A 26 23.98 -15.15 -8.10
N HIS A 27 23.82 -14.11 -7.27
CA HIS A 27 22.66 -13.99 -6.40
C HIS A 27 21.56 -13.09 -6.93
N TYR A 28 21.87 -11.95 -7.55
CA TYR A 28 20.86 -10.93 -7.91
C TYR A 28 20.41 -10.99 -9.36
N LEU A 29 21.29 -11.28 -10.30
CA LEU A 29 21.01 -11.37 -11.74
C LEU A 29 19.81 -12.33 -12.03
N PRO A 30 19.05 -12.13 -13.13
CA PRO A 30 17.91 -13.01 -13.45
C PRO A 30 18.28 -14.51 -13.46
N PHE A 31 19.40 -14.82 -14.09
CA PHE A 31 20.12 -16.09 -14.01
C PHE A 31 21.58 -15.86 -14.41
N GLU A 32 22.49 -16.74 -14.01
CA GLU A 32 23.88 -16.68 -14.46
C GLU A 32 24.08 -17.57 -15.71
N PRO A 33 24.40 -17.00 -16.89
CA PRO A 33 24.73 -17.79 -18.07
C PRO A 33 26.00 -18.62 -17.84
N SER A 34 26.02 -19.84 -18.35
CA SER A 34 27.21 -20.70 -18.27
C SER A 34 28.39 -20.09 -19.04
N GLU A 35 29.61 -20.38 -18.61
CA GLU A 35 30.82 -19.93 -19.32
C GLU A 35 30.82 -20.42 -20.77
N LEU A 36 30.32 -21.63 -21.03
CA LEU A 36 30.16 -22.17 -22.38
C LEU A 36 29.22 -21.31 -23.23
N ALA A 37 28.06 -20.90 -22.70
CA ALA A 37 27.13 -20.04 -23.45
C ALA A 37 27.75 -18.67 -23.77
N VAL A 38 28.50 -18.09 -22.83
CA VAL A 38 29.23 -16.84 -23.04
C VAL A 38 30.31 -17.02 -24.12
N GLU A 39 31.11 -18.09 -24.05
CA GLU A 39 32.16 -18.37 -25.04
C GLU A 39 31.62 -18.56 -26.45
N VAL A 40 30.54 -19.34 -26.61
CA VAL A 40 29.89 -19.54 -27.91
C VAL A 40 29.33 -18.22 -28.44
N CYS A 41 28.72 -17.39 -27.59
CA CYS A 41 28.26 -16.06 -27.99
C CYS A 41 29.43 -15.18 -28.46
N ILE A 42 30.55 -15.16 -27.72
CA ILE A 42 31.74 -14.38 -28.07
C ILE A 42 32.34 -14.84 -29.40
N LEU A 43 32.46 -16.16 -29.65
CA LEU A 43 32.96 -16.68 -30.92
C LEU A 43 32.13 -16.17 -32.11
N ARG A 44 30.80 -16.11 -31.96
CA ARG A 44 29.94 -15.54 -33.00
C ARG A 44 30.09 -14.04 -33.16
N LEU A 45 30.23 -13.29 -32.07
CA LEU A 45 30.48 -11.84 -32.13
C LEU A 45 31.82 -11.50 -32.80
N LEU A 46 32.78 -12.44 -32.79
CA LEU A 46 34.05 -12.39 -33.53
C LEU A 46 33.90 -12.83 -35.00
N GLY A 47 32.70 -13.23 -35.45
CA GLY A 47 32.48 -13.80 -36.77
C GLY A 47 33.07 -15.20 -36.98
N LYS A 48 33.37 -15.93 -35.88
CA LYS A 48 33.89 -17.30 -35.91
C LYS A 48 32.74 -18.29 -35.74
N ASP A 49 32.70 -19.34 -36.56
CA ASP A 49 31.75 -20.43 -36.36
C ASP A 49 32.09 -21.21 -35.08
N PRO A 50 31.12 -21.46 -34.18
CA PRO A 50 31.36 -22.32 -33.02
C PRO A 50 31.61 -23.74 -33.52
N VAL A 51 32.85 -24.21 -33.39
CA VAL A 51 33.24 -25.57 -33.77
C VAL A 51 32.38 -26.57 -32.99
N PRO A 52 31.71 -27.54 -33.64
CA PRO A 52 31.02 -28.60 -32.91
C PRO A 52 32.06 -29.44 -32.19
N THR A 53 32.13 -29.33 -30.87
CA THR A 53 32.93 -30.21 -30.03
C THR A 53 32.32 -31.61 -30.03
N SER A 54 32.67 -32.40 -31.05
CA SER A 54 32.63 -33.86 -30.94
C SER A 54 33.69 -34.27 -29.92
N ASN A 55 33.28 -34.52 -28.67
CA ASN A 55 33.81 -35.55 -27.77
C ASN A 55 33.27 -35.35 -26.34
N ALA A 56 32.08 -35.88 -26.09
CA ALA A 56 31.66 -36.37 -24.78
C ALA A 56 30.47 -37.33 -24.98
N THR A 57 30.77 -38.55 -25.43
CA THR A 57 29.88 -39.69 -25.17
C THR A 57 29.84 -39.90 -23.66
N GLU A 58 28.69 -39.62 -23.04
CA GLU A 58 27.98 -40.56 -22.15
C GLU A 58 26.72 -39.91 -21.56
N GLY A 59 25.57 -40.55 -21.80
CA GLY A 59 24.40 -40.48 -20.90
C GLY A 59 23.37 -39.37 -21.14
N TYR A 60 22.67 -39.36 -22.27
CA TYR A 60 21.32 -38.78 -22.33
C TYR A 60 20.31 -39.75 -22.99
N PRO A 61 19.07 -39.81 -22.48
CA PRO A 61 18.04 -40.72 -22.97
C PRO A 61 17.57 -40.35 -24.39
N SER A 62 17.21 -41.36 -25.17
CA SER A 62 16.86 -41.21 -26.59
C SER A 62 15.72 -40.19 -26.84
N PRO A 63 15.66 -39.57 -28.03
CA PRO A 63 14.64 -38.57 -28.41
C PRO A 63 13.17 -39.02 -28.20
N GLU A 64 12.89 -40.32 -28.22
CA GLU A 64 11.55 -40.87 -27.93
C GLU A 64 11.15 -40.72 -26.46
N GLN A 65 12.11 -40.67 -25.53
CA GLN A 65 11.84 -40.48 -24.10
C GLN A 65 11.59 -39.00 -23.76
N ALA A 66 12.25 -38.06 -24.45
CA ALA A 66 11.99 -36.62 -24.35
C ALA A 66 10.63 -36.23 -24.96
N ALA A 67 10.24 -36.86 -26.07
CA ALA A 67 8.93 -36.65 -26.71
C ALA A 67 7.76 -37.11 -25.83
N ARG A 68 7.98 -38.05 -24.89
CA ARG A 68 6.97 -38.52 -23.93
C ARG A 68 6.75 -37.54 -22.78
N ALA A 69 7.77 -36.74 -22.41
CA ALA A 69 7.67 -35.69 -21.40
C ALA A 69 6.95 -34.42 -21.92
N LEU A 70 7.04 -34.12 -23.21
CA LEU A 70 6.38 -32.96 -23.85
C LEU A 70 4.84 -33.08 -23.96
N ARG A 71 4.25 -34.26 -23.77
CA ARG A 71 2.79 -34.47 -23.87
C ARG A 71 1.99 -34.08 -22.62
N ARG A 72 2.62 -33.50 -21.59
CA ARG A 72 1.96 -33.08 -20.33
C ARG A 72 1.83 -31.57 -20.11
N SER A 73 2.24 -30.74 -21.07
CA SER A 73 2.03 -29.28 -21.00
C SER A 73 1.08 -28.85 -22.11
N THR A 74 -0.21 -28.75 -21.80
CA THR A 74 -1.21 -28.20 -22.71
C THR A 74 -1.32 -26.68 -22.54
N CYS A 75 -1.55 -26.05 -23.70
CA CYS A 75 -2.04 -24.69 -23.92
C CYS A 75 -0.99 -23.58 -24.01
N LEU A 76 -0.51 -23.32 -25.23
CA LEU A 76 -0.82 -22.12 -26.01
C LEU A 76 -0.37 -22.38 -27.47
N THR A 77 -1.30 -22.28 -28.41
CA THR A 77 -1.02 -22.36 -29.87
C THR A 77 -0.13 -21.20 -30.32
N PRO A 78 0.99 -21.44 -31.02
CA PRO A 78 1.73 -20.39 -31.70
C PRO A 78 0.99 -20.01 -32.99
N LEU A 79 0.62 -18.74 -33.12
CA LEU A 79 0.32 -18.15 -34.42
C LEU A 79 1.65 -18.05 -35.19
N HIS A 80 1.95 -19.10 -35.96
CA HIS A 80 3.08 -19.13 -36.88
C HIS A 80 2.72 -18.27 -38.10
N GLN A 81 3.19 -17.03 -38.14
CA GLN A 81 3.38 -16.35 -39.42
C GLN A 81 4.78 -16.73 -39.93
N PRO A 82 4.91 -17.23 -41.16
CA PRO A 82 6.20 -17.56 -41.74
C PRO A 82 6.98 -16.27 -41.91
N VAL A 83 8.09 -16.13 -41.19
CA VAL A 83 9.08 -15.10 -41.44
C VAL A 83 9.74 -15.48 -42.77
N ASN A 84 9.54 -14.66 -43.79
CA ASN A 84 10.23 -14.77 -45.07
C ASN A 84 11.74 -14.80 -44.83
N ASP A 85 12.42 -15.78 -45.43
CA ASP A 85 13.88 -15.89 -45.57
C ASP A 85 14.44 -14.69 -46.35
N LYS A 86 14.54 -13.54 -45.69
CA LYS A 86 15.33 -12.40 -46.16
C LYS A 86 16.60 -12.33 -45.32
N GLU A 87 17.70 -12.74 -45.95
CA GLU A 87 19.09 -12.41 -45.66
C GLU A 87 19.41 -12.13 -44.18
N GLN A 88 19.95 -13.14 -43.49
CA GLN A 88 20.62 -12.93 -42.21
C GLN A 88 21.71 -11.86 -42.40
N PRO A 89 21.68 -10.73 -41.68
CA PRO A 89 22.76 -9.76 -41.75
C PRO A 89 24.02 -10.44 -41.24
N ILE A 90 25.10 -10.34 -42.01
CA ILE A 90 26.42 -10.81 -41.63
C ILE A 90 26.78 -10.14 -40.30
N LEU A 91 26.85 -10.92 -39.21
CA LEU A 91 27.13 -10.51 -37.82
C LEU A 91 28.62 -10.12 -37.61
N SER A 92 29.29 -9.57 -38.64
CA SER A 92 30.73 -9.35 -38.62
C SER A 92 31.15 -8.19 -37.71
N GLU A 93 32.06 -8.51 -36.77
CA GLU A 93 32.95 -7.59 -36.05
C GLU A 93 32.31 -6.66 -35.00
N VAL A 94 31.47 -7.18 -34.09
CA VAL A 94 31.05 -6.40 -32.90
C VAL A 94 32.13 -6.42 -31.80
N ILE A 95 32.91 -7.51 -31.75
CA ILE A 95 34.08 -7.66 -30.88
C ILE A 95 35.31 -7.96 -31.74
N LEU A 96 36.47 -7.47 -31.31
CA LEU A 96 37.80 -7.82 -31.81
C LEU A 96 38.63 -8.50 -30.73
N GLU A 97 39.59 -9.32 -31.18
CA GLU A 97 40.61 -9.95 -30.35
C GLU A 97 41.97 -9.29 -30.67
N GLU A 98 42.42 -8.37 -29.83
CA GLU A 98 43.72 -7.70 -29.95
C GLU A 98 44.76 -8.43 -29.10
N THR A 99 45.74 -9.11 -29.71
CA THR A 99 46.97 -9.77 -29.16
C THR A 99 46.88 -10.54 -27.82
N THR A 100 46.19 -10.06 -26.79
CA THR A 100 45.87 -10.70 -25.50
C THR A 100 44.50 -10.31 -24.88
N ALA A 101 43.65 -9.47 -25.51
CA ALA A 101 42.39 -8.98 -24.92
C ALA A 101 41.24 -8.81 -25.94
N LEU A 102 40.00 -9.02 -25.48
CA LEU A 102 38.79 -8.74 -26.26
C LEU A 102 38.39 -7.26 -26.11
N ARG A 103 37.88 -6.64 -27.18
CA ARG A 103 37.31 -5.28 -27.16
C ARG A 103 36.08 -5.17 -28.06
N PHE A 104 35.14 -4.29 -27.74
CA PHE A 104 34.07 -3.92 -28.67
C PHE A 104 34.63 -2.95 -29.73
N THR A 105 34.30 -3.19 -31.01
CA THR A 105 34.79 -2.38 -32.13
C THR A 105 34.45 -0.90 -32.01
N ASP A 106 33.24 -0.60 -31.54
CA ASP A 106 32.77 0.77 -31.36
C ASP A 106 33.36 1.47 -30.10
N TYR A 107 34.10 0.74 -29.26
CA TYR A 107 34.66 1.24 -27.99
C TYR A 107 36.18 1.05 -27.88
N MET A 108 36.92 1.35 -28.96
CA MET A 108 38.39 1.35 -28.94
C MET A 108 38.96 2.45 -28.03
N GLU A 109 38.27 3.59 -27.95
CA GLU A 109 38.56 4.67 -26.99
C GLU A 109 37.44 4.79 -25.94
N ARG A 110 37.80 5.24 -24.74
CA ARG A 110 36.82 5.43 -23.65
C ARG A 110 35.84 6.56 -24.00
N PRO A 111 34.53 6.42 -23.74
CA PRO A 111 33.55 7.48 -23.97
C PRO A 111 33.92 8.81 -23.31
N SER A 112 34.54 8.77 -22.13
CA SER A 112 34.96 9.97 -21.38
C SER A 112 36.10 10.76 -22.02
N LYS A 113 36.77 10.22 -23.04
CA LYS A 113 37.87 10.89 -23.77
C LYS A 113 37.43 11.49 -25.11
N GLN A 114 36.18 11.27 -25.51
CA GLN A 114 35.65 11.70 -26.79
C GLN A 114 34.78 12.95 -26.61
N GLU A 115 34.96 13.95 -27.48
CA GLU A 115 34.13 15.16 -27.51
C GLU A 115 32.84 14.91 -28.30
N ALA A 116 31.93 14.13 -27.73
CA ALA A 116 30.60 13.91 -28.29
C ALA A 116 29.51 13.91 -27.20
N VAL A 117 28.25 14.09 -27.62
CA VAL A 117 27.10 14.05 -26.70
C VAL A 117 26.81 12.62 -26.25
N GLU A 118 26.32 12.46 -25.00
CA GLU A 118 26.00 11.18 -24.35
C GLU A 118 25.28 10.19 -25.27
N LYS A 119 24.22 10.67 -25.93
CA LYS A 119 23.42 9.90 -26.90
C LYS A 119 24.25 9.21 -27.98
N THR A 120 25.26 9.90 -28.52
CA THR A 120 26.10 9.38 -29.60
C THR A 120 27.11 8.37 -29.07
N LEU A 121 27.69 8.66 -27.90
CA LEU A 121 28.72 7.82 -27.28
C LEU A 121 28.20 6.45 -26.85
N PHE A 122 26.95 6.39 -26.37
CA PHE A 122 26.35 5.14 -25.89
C PHE A 122 25.43 4.46 -26.91
N ALA A 123 25.16 5.07 -28.07
CA ALA A 123 24.35 4.47 -29.13
C ALA A 123 24.79 3.04 -29.55
N PRO A 124 26.11 2.72 -29.63
CA PRO A 124 26.58 1.38 -29.99
C PRO A 124 26.15 0.25 -29.05
N LEU A 125 25.80 0.54 -27.78
CA LEU A 125 25.29 -0.48 -26.84
C LEU A 125 24.06 -1.21 -27.39
N LYS A 126 23.24 -0.55 -28.20
CA LYS A 126 22.11 -1.20 -28.87
C LYS A 126 22.58 -2.28 -29.85
N SER A 127 23.54 -1.96 -30.71
CA SER A 127 24.08 -2.91 -31.69
C SER A 127 24.70 -4.13 -31.00
N ILE A 128 25.42 -3.89 -29.90
CA ILE A 128 25.96 -4.97 -29.05
C ILE A 128 24.83 -5.85 -28.50
N ALA A 129 23.80 -5.26 -27.91
CA ALA A 129 22.68 -6.00 -27.35
C ALA A 129 21.88 -6.77 -28.42
N ASP A 130 21.67 -6.18 -29.60
CA ASP A 130 21.02 -6.84 -30.74
C ASP A 130 21.84 -8.05 -31.21
N ALA A 131 23.17 -7.90 -31.32
CA ALA A 131 24.07 -8.98 -31.72
C ALA A 131 24.11 -10.12 -30.70
N VAL A 132 24.15 -9.79 -29.40
CA VAL A 132 24.01 -10.78 -28.31
C VAL A 132 22.64 -11.45 -28.36
N GLY A 133 21.58 -10.69 -28.62
CA GLY A 133 20.21 -11.20 -28.74
C GLY A 133 19.95 -12.06 -29.98
N GLY A 134 20.79 -11.95 -31.02
CA GLY A 134 20.76 -12.76 -32.24
C GLY A 134 21.40 -14.15 -32.10
N TYR A 135 21.85 -14.51 -30.90
CA TYR A 135 22.35 -15.85 -30.57
C TYR A 135 21.27 -16.94 -30.82
N SER A 136 21.65 -18.06 -31.47
CA SER A 136 20.68 -19.02 -32.04
C SER A 136 19.86 -19.72 -30.96
N GLU A 137 18.57 -19.40 -30.96
CA GLU A 137 17.42 -20.03 -30.29
C GLU A 137 17.50 -20.23 -28.77
N THR A 138 18.62 -20.71 -28.22
CA THR A 138 18.73 -21.04 -26.80
C THR A 138 20.04 -20.67 -26.13
N CYS A 139 20.00 -19.95 -25.00
CA CYS A 139 21.11 -19.77 -24.05
C CYS A 139 20.92 -20.73 -22.88
N ASP A 140 21.79 -21.72 -22.69
CA ASP A 140 21.62 -22.77 -21.67
C ASP A 140 20.23 -23.47 -21.72
N GLY A 141 19.73 -23.72 -22.93
CA GLY A 141 18.40 -24.30 -23.15
C GLY A 141 17.23 -23.32 -22.96
N ARG A 142 17.50 -22.05 -22.62
CA ARG A 142 16.48 -20.99 -22.43
C ARG A 142 16.18 -20.29 -23.75
N VAL A 143 14.90 -20.08 -24.06
CA VAL A 143 14.48 -19.40 -25.29
C VAL A 143 14.58 -17.88 -25.13
N ARG A 144 14.97 -17.20 -26.22
CA ARG A 144 15.02 -15.74 -26.32
C ARG A 144 13.65 -15.11 -25.96
N ASN A 145 13.64 -14.13 -25.06
CA ASN A 145 12.43 -13.39 -24.69
C ASN A 145 12.11 -12.24 -25.67
N ASN A 146 11.00 -11.52 -25.44
CA ASN A 146 10.56 -10.44 -26.33
C ASN A 146 11.11 -9.05 -25.96
N PHE A 147 11.97 -8.93 -24.96
CA PHE A 147 12.57 -7.65 -24.57
C PHE A 147 13.74 -7.31 -25.48
N GLN A 148 13.87 -6.05 -25.85
CA GLN A 148 14.93 -5.53 -26.71
C GLN A 148 15.56 -4.30 -26.08
N TYR A 149 16.83 -4.05 -26.40
CA TYR A 149 17.50 -2.83 -25.99
C TYR A 149 17.00 -1.66 -26.84
N LEU A 150 16.48 -0.63 -26.20
CA LEU A 150 15.97 0.58 -26.85
C LEU A 150 16.72 1.80 -26.34
N ASN A 151 17.25 2.61 -27.27
CA ASN A 151 17.69 3.97 -26.98
C ASN A 151 16.46 4.86 -26.80
N CYS A 152 16.31 5.46 -25.63
CA CYS A 152 15.11 6.16 -25.19
C CYS A 152 15.28 7.67 -25.06
N THR A 153 16.38 8.23 -25.56
CA THR A 153 16.73 9.66 -25.41
C THR A 153 15.54 10.59 -25.57
N GLU A 154 15.25 11.35 -24.50
CA GLU A 154 14.14 12.32 -24.35
C GLU A 154 12.71 11.76 -24.25
N ARG A 155 12.51 10.44 -24.20
CA ARG A 155 11.18 9.86 -23.97
C ARG A 155 10.81 9.94 -22.50
N VAL A 156 9.67 10.56 -22.21
CA VAL A 156 9.06 10.51 -20.88
C VAL A 156 8.43 9.13 -20.70
N ILE A 157 8.69 8.49 -19.56
CA ILE A 157 8.05 7.23 -19.22
C ILE A 157 6.55 7.50 -19.03
N SER A 158 5.74 6.94 -19.92
CA SER A 158 4.29 7.04 -19.84
C SER A 158 3.77 6.25 -18.65
N SER A 159 2.91 6.90 -17.86
CA SER A 159 2.28 6.34 -16.68
C SER A 159 0.78 6.55 -16.72
N ASP A 160 0.04 5.60 -16.15
CA ASP A 160 -1.37 5.78 -15.85
C ASP A 160 -1.60 6.47 -14.48
N ILE A 161 -0.53 6.72 -13.72
CA ILE A 161 -0.51 7.52 -12.49
C ILE A 161 0.06 8.90 -12.84
N GLY A 162 -0.72 9.96 -12.60
CA GLY A 162 -0.27 11.32 -12.87
C GLY A 162 0.85 11.76 -11.92
N GLY A 163 1.76 12.60 -12.41
CA GLY A 163 2.75 13.31 -11.56
C GLY A 163 4.21 12.92 -11.79
N SER A 164 4.51 11.83 -12.50
CA SER A 164 5.89 11.52 -12.88
C SER A 164 6.27 12.13 -14.24
N ASN A 165 7.47 12.70 -14.31
CA ASN A 165 8.13 13.16 -15.53
C ASN A 165 9.49 12.47 -15.75
N ASN A 166 9.71 11.31 -15.13
CA ASN A 166 10.97 10.58 -15.24
C ASN A 166 11.31 10.27 -16.70
N ARG A 167 12.60 10.37 -17.00
CA ARG A 167 13.21 10.04 -18.29
C ARG A 167 14.32 9.03 -18.03
N ILE A 168 14.56 8.17 -19.00
CA ILE A 168 15.68 7.22 -19.01
C ILE A 168 16.37 7.29 -20.36
N ASP A 169 17.68 7.07 -20.37
CA ASP A 169 18.48 7.15 -21.60
C ASP A 169 18.30 5.92 -22.48
N ALA A 170 18.15 4.75 -21.87
CA ALA A 170 17.87 3.49 -22.55
C ALA A 170 17.08 2.52 -21.66
N CYS A 171 16.65 1.40 -22.22
CA CYS A 171 16.08 0.30 -21.44
C CYS A 171 16.06 -1.03 -22.20
N PHE A 172 15.92 -2.13 -21.46
CA PHE A 172 15.34 -3.36 -22.00
C PHE A 172 13.81 -3.29 -21.90
N SER A 173 13.13 -3.26 -23.05
CA SER A 173 11.67 -3.14 -23.13
C SER A 173 11.07 -4.05 -24.21
N ASN A 174 9.83 -4.49 -23.99
CA ASN A 174 9.01 -5.16 -25.00
C ASN A 174 7.95 -4.20 -25.62
N GLY A 175 8.04 -2.91 -25.29
CA GLY A 175 7.16 -1.85 -25.78
C GLY A 175 7.57 -1.34 -27.15
N GLY A 176 6.63 -0.66 -27.83
CA GLY A 176 6.84 -0.06 -29.14
C GLY A 176 7.37 1.38 -29.07
N ASN A 177 6.76 2.28 -29.85
CA ASN A 177 7.16 3.69 -29.87
C ASN A 177 6.83 4.43 -28.55
N ASP A 178 5.72 4.07 -27.91
CA ASP A 178 5.33 4.61 -26.61
C ASP A 178 5.91 3.75 -25.48
N LEU A 179 6.68 4.38 -24.60
CA LEU A 179 7.37 3.70 -23.50
C LEU A 179 6.52 3.75 -22.23
N TYR A 180 5.76 2.69 -21.95
CA TYR A 180 4.98 2.55 -20.72
C TYR A 180 5.75 1.81 -19.65
N THR A 181 5.57 2.19 -18.37
CA THR A 181 6.21 1.52 -17.22
C THR A 181 6.05 0.00 -17.22
N LYS A 182 4.88 -0.49 -17.63
CA LYS A 182 4.54 -1.92 -17.70
C LYS A 182 5.38 -2.73 -18.70
N ASP A 183 5.99 -2.05 -19.67
CA ASP A 183 6.74 -2.64 -20.78
C ASP A 183 8.27 -2.53 -20.57
N ILE A 184 8.74 -1.84 -19.52
CA ILE A 184 10.17 -1.64 -19.20
C ILE A 184 10.61 -2.69 -18.18
N ALA A 185 11.50 -3.61 -18.56
CA ALA A 185 12.11 -4.58 -17.64
C ALA A 185 13.32 -4.05 -16.88
N VAL A 186 14.18 -3.29 -17.57
CA VAL A 186 15.42 -2.76 -17.01
C VAL A 186 15.63 -1.33 -17.52
N PRO A 187 15.31 -0.28 -16.73
CA PRO A 187 15.72 1.08 -17.06
C PRO A 187 17.24 1.23 -17.00
N ILE A 188 17.79 2.06 -17.90
CA ILE A 188 19.21 2.30 -18.05
C ILE A 188 19.47 3.81 -18.12
N GLU A 189 20.42 4.28 -17.32
CA GLU A 189 20.91 5.66 -17.34
C GLU A 189 22.35 5.70 -17.84
N GLN A 190 22.69 6.73 -18.61
CA GLN A 190 23.96 6.87 -19.30
C GLN A 190 24.55 8.26 -19.07
N LYS A 191 25.78 8.32 -18.56
CA LYS A 191 26.47 9.58 -18.25
C LYS A 191 27.93 9.52 -18.67
N VAL A 192 28.43 10.60 -19.29
CA VAL A 192 29.83 10.67 -19.74
C VAL A 192 30.80 10.89 -18.57
N SER A 193 30.37 11.60 -17.54
CA SER A 193 31.11 11.81 -16.29
C SER A 193 30.31 11.29 -15.09
N CYS A 194 31.00 10.97 -13.99
CA CYS A 194 30.41 10.40 -12.79
C CYS A 194 29.49 11.40 -12.07
N ALA A 195 28.21 11.48 -12.48
CA ALA A 195 27.17 12.18 -11.73
C ALA A 195 25.75 11.67 -12.04
N ASN A 196 24.98 11.54 -10.95
CA ASN A 196 23.52 11.42 -10.82
C ASN A 196 22.85 10.06 -11.08
N ARG A 197 23.03 9.12 -10.13
CA ARG A 197 22.37 7.80 -10.08
C ARG A 197 20.87 7.88 -9.70
N ASP A 198 20.38 9.06 -9.38
CA ASP A 198 19.02 9.30 -8.89
C ASP A 198 17.95 8.93 -9.94
N LEU A 199 18.26 9.10 -11.24
CA LEU A 199 17.29 8.93 -12.32
C LEU A 199 16.87 7.47 -12.54
N VAL A 200 17.81 6.52 -12.53
CA VAL A 200 17.47 5.09 -12.69
C VAL A 200 16.68 4.57 -11.49
N VAL A 201 17.02 5.04 -10.27
CA VAL A 201 16.33 4.62 -9.04
C VAL A 201 14.93 5.22 -9.00
N SER A 202 14.77 6.50 -9.35
CA SER A 202 13.46 7.15 -9.48
C SER A 202 12.58 6.47 -10.53
N ALA A 203 13.15 6.09 -11.68
CA ALA A 203 12.44 5.33 -12.71
C ALA A 203 11.97 3.95 -12.18
N ASN A 204 12.81 3.26 -11.41
CA ASN A 204 12.45 1.99 -10.78
C ASN A 204 11.36 2.14 -9.71
N VAL A 205 11.41 3.18 -8.89
CA VAL A 205 10.32 3.53 -7.95
C VAL A 205 9.00 3.71 -8.70
N GLN A 206 9.02 4.47 -9.80
CA GLN A 206 7.83 4.66 -10.63
C GLN A 206 7.32 3.35 -11.23
N ILE A 207 8.20 2.53 -11.82
CA ILE A 207 7.81 1.24 -12.42
C ILE A 207 7.15 0.33 -11.37
N MET A 208 7.73 0.24 -10.18
CA MET A 208 7.18 -0.56 -9.09
C MET A 208 5.88 0.00 -8.50
N ASN A 209 5.65 1.32 -8.58
CA ASN A 209 4.39 1.93 -8.18
C ASN A 209 3.30 1.72 -9.24
N ASP A 210 3.62 1.84 -10.52
CA ASP A 210 2.64 1.77 -11.61
C ASP A 210 2.19 0.34 -11.95
N ASP A 211 3.14 -0.60 -12.02
CA ASP A 211 2.89 -1.97 -12.46
C ASP A 211 2.85 -2.95 -11.27
N VAL A 212 1.64 -3.32 -10.86
CA VAL A 212 1.39 -4.26 -9.74
C VAL A 212 1.97 -5.65 -9.97
N ARG A 213 2.35 -5.99 -11.21
CA ARG A 213 3.02 -7.26 -11.52
C ARG A 213 4.45 -7.30 -11.00
N ARG A 214 5.05 -6.17 -10.64
CA ARG A 214 6.45 -6.09 -10.22
C ARG A 214 6.66 -6.60 -8.79
N MET A 215 7.31 -7.76 -8.68
CA MET A 215 7.82 -8.29 -7.41
C MET A 215 9.17 -7.66 -7.05
N PHE A 216 9.98 -7.39 -8.06
CA PHE A 216 11.27 -6.72 -7.99
C PHE A 216 11.58 -6.11 -9.36
N THR A 217 12.58 -5.22 -9.43
CA THR A 217 13.05 -4.62 -10.68
C THR A 217 14.58 -4.61 -10.74
N TYR A 218 15.10 -4.47 -11.95
CA TYR A 218 16.52 -4.27 -12.20
C TYR A 218 16.79 -2.85 -12.69
N GLY A 219 18.04 -2.44 -12.70
CA GLY A 219 18.50 -1.23 -13.38
C GLY A 219 19.96 -1.36 -13.78
N MET A 220 20.39 -0.50 -14.70
CA MET A 220 21.81 -0.37 -15.05
C MET A 220 22.20 1.09 -15.17
N THR A 221 23.43 1.43 -14.81
CA THR A 221 24.01 2.75 -15.10
C THR A 221 25.33 2.57 -15.82
N PHE A 222 25.57 3.39 -16.84
CA PHE A 222 26.85 3.51 -17.51
C PHE A 222 27.44 4.90 -17.22
N GLU A 223 28.61 4.94 -16.57
CA GLU A 223 29.36 6.15 -16.23
C GLU A 223 30.73 6.08 -16.92
N GLY A 224 30.90 6.79 -18.05
CA GLY A 224 32.08 6.64 -18.90
C GLY A 224 32.22 5.21 -19.44
N ASP A 225 33.28 4.49 -19.05
CA ASP A 225 33.49 3.08 -19.41
C ASP A 225 32.99 2.09 -18.34
N LYS A 226 32.39 2.59 -17.24
CA LYS A 226 32.02 1.78 -16.07
C LYS A 226 30.53 1.46 -16.06
N ALA A 227 30.19 0.19 -15.90
CA ALA A 227 28.82 -0.29 -15.71
C ALA A 227 28.57 -0.61 -14.23
N THR A 228 27.37 -0.29 -13.74
CA THR A 228 26.86 -0.66 -12.41
C THR A 228 25.51 -1.34 -12.56
N LEU A 229 25.29 -2.44 -11.83
CA LEU A 229 24.05 -3.20 -11.83
C LEU A 229 23.24 -2.91 -10.57
N TRP A 230 21.92 -2.83 -10.73
CA TRP A 230 20.97 -2.51 -9.68
C TRP A 230 19.90 -3.58 -9.58
N TYR A 231 19.57 -3.99 -8.36
CA TYR A 231 18.44 -4.86 -8.05
C TYR A 231 17.61 -4.20 -6.94
N HIS A 232 16.30 -4.19 -7.11
CA HIS A 232 15.38 -3.51 -6.20
C HIS A 232 14.23 -4.44 -5.84
N CYS A 233 14.03 -4.70 -4.55
CA CYS A 233 12.90 -5.45 -4.05
C CYS A 233 12.27 -4.76 -2.83
N ARG A 234 11.19 -5.33 -2.29
CA ARG A 234 10.46 -4.69 -1.18
C ARG A 234 11.16 -4.78 0.18
N SER A 235 12.28 -5.51 0.30
CA SER A 235 13.09 -5.57 1.53
C SER A 235 14.31 -4.65 1.48
N HIS A 236 15.02 -4.59 0.35
CA HIS A 236 16.26 -3.83 0.15
C HIS A 236 16.52 -3.51 -1.33
N SER A 237 17.53 -2.68 -1.60
CA SER A 237 18.12 -2.49 -2.93
C SER A 237 19.59 -2.93 -2.91
N ALA A 238 20.02 -3.73 -3.88
CA ALA A 238 21.40 -4.16 -4.04
C ALA A 238 22.05 -3.44 -5.22
N VAL A 239 23.31 -3.05 -5.05
CA VAL A 239 24.13 -2.40 -6.08
C VAL A 239 25.47 -3.13 -6.22
N SER A 240 25.89 -3.41 -7.45
CA SER A 240 27.20 -4.01 -7.70
C SER A 240 28.32 -2.97 -7.58
N LYS A 241 29.54 -3.42 -7.28
CA LYS A 241 30.73 -2.65 -7.62
C LYS A 241 30.76 -2.36 -9.14
N GLN A 242 31.38 -1.25 -9.51
CA GLN A 242 31.52 -0.88 -10.91
C GLN A 242 32.54 -1.77 -11.64
N PHE A 243 32.25 -2.13 -12.89
CA PHE A 243 33.22 -2.82 -13.77
C PHE A 243 33.38 -2.09 -15.09
N SER A 244 34.56 -2.15 -15.71
CA SER A 244 34.73 -1.59 -17.06
C SER A 244 34.21 -2.56 -18.10
N PHE A 245 33.26 -2.13 -18.93
CA PHE A 245 32.77 -2.94 -20.04
C PHE A 245 33.73 -2.96 -21.23
N ILE A 246 34.73 -2.07 -21.25
CA ILE A 246 35.82 -2.07 -22.23
C ILE A 246 36.90 -3.06 -21.82
N GLU A 247 37.30 -3.08 -20.54
CA GLU A 247 38.32 -4.00 -20.04
C GLU A 247 37.75 -5.42 -19.84
N ASN A 248 36.44 -5.55 -19.62
CA ASN A 248 35.75 -6.83 -19.37
C ASN A 248 34.52 -6.98 -20.27
N PRO A 249 34.67 -7.09 -21.60
CA PRO A 249 33.52 -7.20 -22.52
C PRO A 249 32.72 -8.49 -22.32
N LYS A 250 33.37 -9.59 -21.94
CA LYS A 250 32.70 -10.87 -21.61
C LYS A 250 31.65 -10.69 -20.52
N LEU A 251 31.95 -9.85 -19.52
CA LEU A 251 31.05 -9.58 -18.41
C LEU A 251 29.78 -8.82 -18.87
N LEU A 252 29.93 -7.83 -19.77
CA LEU A 252 28.77 -7.15 -20.34
C LEU A 252 27.92 -8.11 -21.20
N VAL A 253 28.55 -8.98 -21.99
CA VAL A 253 27.86 -10.02 -22.78
C VAL A 253 27.08 -10.96 -21.85
N LYS A 254 27.69 -11.42 -20.75
CA LYS A 254 27.04 -12.26 -19.72
C LYS A 254 25.80 -11.57 -19.13
N VAL A 255 25.90 -10.28 -18.80
CA VAL A 255 24.75 -9.49 -18.30
C VAL A 255 23.63 -9.38 -19.35
N PHE A 256 23.96 -9.08 -20.60
CA PHE A 256 22.98 -8.97 -21.68
C PHE A 256 22.30 -10.30 -22.01
N LEU A 257 23.05 -11.40 -22.05
CA LEU A 257 22.49 -12.76 -22.19
C LEU A 257 21.47 -13.03 -21.07
N SER A 258 21.80 -12.68 -19.83
CA SER A 258 20.90 -12.87 -18.70
C SER A 258 19.57 -12.15 -18.88
N PHE A 259 19.58 -10.86 -19.26
CA PHE A 259 18.33 -10.13 -19.47
C PHE A 259 17.53 -10.57 -20.70
N LEU A 260 18.21 -10.93 -21.79
CA LEU A 260 17.57 -11.26 -23.08
C LEU A 260 16.99 -12.69 -23.13
N PHE A 261 17.46 -13.59 -22.25
CA PHE A 261 17.01 -14.98 -22.17
C PHE A 261 16.32 -15.32 -20.83
N ALA A 262 16.11 -14.33 -19.97
CA ALA A 262 15.34 -14.50 -18.74
C ALA A 262 13.85 -14.71 -19.01
N THR A 263 13.21 -15.50 -18.17
CA THR A 263 11.76 -15.61 -18.10
C THR A 263 11.13 -14.31 -17.56
N HIS A 264 9.82 -14.13 -17.76
CA HIS A 264 9.12 -12.98 -17.17
C HIS A 264 9.21 -12.99 -15.64
N GLU A 265 9.15 -14.16 -15.00
CA GLU A 265 9.28 -14.27 -13.53
C GLU A 265 10.68 -13.88 -13.04
N GLU A 266 11.74 -14.31 -13.74
CA GLU A 266 13.12 -13.93 -13.43
C GLU A 266 13.40 -12.42 -13.68
N LEU A 267 12.63 -11.78 -14.56
CA LEU A 267 12.62 -10.31 -14.74
C LEU A 267 11.73 -9.58 -13.74
N GLY A 268 11.16 -10.30 -12.76
CA GLY A 268 10.39 -9.73 -11.65
C GLY A 268 8.91 -9.52 -11.92
N TYR A 269 8.33 -10.11 -12.98
CA TYR A 269 6.88 -10.11 -13.20
C TYR A 269 6.20 -11.28 -12.50
N ASP A 270 5.15 -11.01 -11.75
CA ASP A 270 4.37 -12.01 -11.03
C ASP A 270 3.55 -12.90 -12.01
N PRO A 271 3.76 -14.22 -12.03
CA PRO A 271 3.00 -15.14 -12.88
C PRO A 271 1.51 -15.24 -12.53
N ASN A 272 1.11 -14.77 -11.35
CA ASN A 272 -0.27 -14.77 -10.87
C ASN A 272 -1.01 -13.46 -11.18
N VAL A 273 -0.39 -12.49 -11.86
CA VAL A 273 -1.03 -11.22 -12.21
C VAL A 273 -0.89 -10.92 -13.69
N THR A 274 -2.02 -10.80 -14.38
CA THR A 274 -2.06 -10.50 -15.81
C THR A 274 -2.63 -9.11 -16.04
N ALA A 275 -1.93 -8.26 -16.79
CA ALA A 275 -2.46 -6.99 -17.24
C ALA A 275 -3.48 -7.21 -18.37
N VAL A 276 -4.63 -6.53 -18.31
CA VAL A 276 -5.67 -6.63 -19.34
C VAL A 276 -5.28 -5.78 -20.54
N LYS A 277 -5.16 -6.41 -21.71
CA LYS A 277 -4.76 -5.71 -22.96
C LYS A 277 -5.74 -4.59 -23.31
N GLY A 278 -5.21 -3.44 -23.74
CA GLY A 278 -6.00 -2.27 -24.16
C GLY A 278 -6.74 -1.54 -23.04
N LYS A 279 -6.56 -1.94 -21.76
CA LYS A 279 -7.15 -1.28 -20.60
C LYS A 279 -6.05 -0.72 -19.71
N LYS A 280 -6.25 0.52 -19.25
CA LYS A 280 -5.35 1.21 -18.32
C LYS A 280 -5.60 0.71 -16.89
N ARG A 281 -4.53 0.41 -16.15
CA ARG A 281 -4.55 -0.06 -14.74
C ARG A 281 -5.55 -1.17 -14.41
N GLN A 282 -5.85 -2.05 -15.36
CA GLN A 282 -6.72 -3.18 -15.13
C GLN A 282 -5.94 -4.49 -15.14
N TYR A 283 -6.13 -5.29 -14.09
CA TYR A 283 -5.38 -6.51 -13.85
C TYR A 283 -6.33 -7.65 -13.50
N ILE A 284 -5.94 -8.88 -13.82
CA ILE A 284 -6.55 -10.11 -13.36
C ILE A 284 -5.57 -10.80 -12.42
N PHE A 285 -5.99 -10.98 -11.18
CA PHE A 285 -5.27 -11.71 -10.15
C PHE A 285 -5.74 -13.16 -10.13
N LYS A 286 -4.80 -14.08 -10.25
CA LYS A 286 -4.99 -15.50 -9.95
C LYS A 286 -4.61 -15.73 -8.48
N ILE A 287 -5.53 -16.24 -7.69
CA ILE A 287 -5.31 -16.60 -6.28
C ILE A 287 -5.35 -18.13 -6.20
N PRO A 288 -4.17 -18.79 -6.15
CA PRO A 288 -4.10 -20.24 -5.96
C PRO A 288 -4.71 -20.67 -4.62
N SER A 289 -5.46 -21.76 -4.63
CA SER A 289 -5.93 -22.42 -3.41
C SER A 289 -4.77 -23.02 -2.63
N SER A 290 -4.95 -23.22 -1.33
CA SER A 290 -3.94 -23.81 -0.44
C SER A 290 -3.51 -25.23 -0.84
N ASP A 291 -4.36 -25.96 -1.57
CA ASP A 291 -4.05 -27.30 -2.09
C ASP A 291 -3.24 -27.29 -3.39
N GLY A 292 -3.04 -26.11 -4.00
CA GLY A 292 -2.36 -25.91 -5.28
C GLY A 292 -3.09 -26.49 -6.50
N LYS A 293 -4.29 -27.07 -6.33
CA LYS A 293 -5.01 -27.78 -7.41
C LYS A 293 -6.01 -26.90 -8.13
N SER A 294 -6.45 -25.82 -7.50
CA SER A 294 -7.42 -24.87 -8.05
C SER A 294 -6.95 -23.43 -7.86
N ALA A 295 -7.53 -22.50 -8.61
CA ALA A 295 -7.32 -21.08 -8.42
C ALA A 295 -8.62 -20.31 -8.66
N LYS A 296 -8.78 -19.21 -7.95
CA LYS A 296 -9.84 -18.22 -8.20
C LYS A 296 -9.25 -17.02 -8.93
N PHE A 297 -10.06 -16.35 -9.74
CA PHE A 297 -9.63 -15.21 -10.54
C PHE A 297 -10.43 -13.97 -10.18
N TYR A 298 -9.75 -12.83 -10.10
CA TYR A 298 -10.34 -11.55 -9.70
C TYR A 298 -9.84 -10.43 -10.61
N ARG A 299 -10.76 -9.74 -11.27
CA ARG A 299 -10.44 -8.60 -12.13
C ARG A 299 -10.64 -7.30 -11.38
N THR A 300 -9.65 -6.40 -11.45
CA THR A 300 -9.76 -5.08 -10.83
C THR A 300 -10.86 -4.23 -11.47
N VAL A 301 -11.61 -3.53 -10.62
CA VAL A 301 -12.66 -2.57 -11.01
C VAL A 301 -12.20 -1.15 -10.70
N LYS A 302 -11.79 -0.90 -9.44
CA LYS A 302 -11.23 0.39 -9.01
C LYS A 302 -10.27 0.22 -7.84
N VAL A 303 -9.32 1.13 -7.73
CA VAL A 303 -8.50 1.31 -6.52
C VAL A 303 -9.36 1.94 -5.43
N LEU A 304 -9.31 1.39 -4.22
CA LEU A 304 -9.95 1.96 -3.02
C LEU A 304 -8.93 2.67 -2.14
N ALA A 305 -7.73 2.09 -2.00
CA ALA A 305 -6.61 2.70 -1.30
C ALA A 305 -5.29 2.33 -1.96
N GLU A 306 -4.43 3.32 -2.20
CA GLU A 306 -3.08 3.14 -2.72
C GLU A 306 -2.22 4.31 -2.21
N TYR A 307 -1.10 3.99 -1.57
CA TYR A 307 -0.15 4.98 -1.08
C TYR A 307 1.11 4.88 -1.93
N PRO A 308 1.23 5.69 -3.00
CA PRO A 308 2.46 5.73 -3.78
C PRO A 308 3.60 6.21 -2.89
N SER A 309 4.67 5.43 -2.81
CA SER A 309 5.83 5.79 -2.02
C SER A 309 6.98 6.27 -2.90
N ASN A 310 7.77 7.18 -2.36
CA ASN A 310 9.05 7.60 -2.95
C ASN A 310 10.18 6.60 -2.68
N ASN A 311 9.91 5.57 -1.87
CA ASN A 311 10.87 4.51 -1.56
C ASN A 311 10.42 3.17 -2.15
N ILE A 312 11.36 2.25 -2.35
CA ILE A 312 11.09 0.95 -2.99
C ILE A 312 10.60 -0.05 -1.94
N SER A 313 11.20 -0.01 -0.76
CA SER A 313 10.98 -0.98 0.30
C SER A 313 9.80 -0.64 1.21
N GLY A 314 9.15 -1.63 1.81
CA GLY A 314 8.04 -1.41 2.74
C GLY A 314 6.84 -2.33 2.51
N ARG A 315 5.70 -1.99 3.12
CA ARG A 315 4.46 -2.79 3.03
C ARG A 315 3.73 -2.61 1.71
N MET A 316 3.80 -1.42 1.11
CA MET A 316 3.24 -1.10 -0.21
C MET A 316 1.80 -1.61 -0.41
N ALA A 317 0.97 -1.42 0.62
CA ALA A 317 -0.38 -1.96 0.65
C ALA A 317 -1.27 -1.28 -0.40
N ARG A 318 -2.07 -2.08 -1.11
CA ARG A 318 -3.06 -1.62 -2.07
C ARG A 318 -4.37 -2.37 -1.87
N VAL A 319 -5.47 -1.64 -1.91
CA VAL A 319 -6.82 -2.19 -1.75
C VAL A 319 -7.63 -1.90 -3.00
N TRP A 320 -8.25 -2.94 -3.55
CA TRP A 320 -9.01 -2.89 -4.80
C TRP A 320 -10.42 -3.42 -4.59
N LEU A 321 -11.38 -2.77 -5.24
CA LEU A 321 -12.65 -3.42 -5.56
C LEU A 321 -12.43 -4.33 -6.78
N VAL A 322 -12.85 -5.59 -6.66
CA VAL A 322 -12.67 -6.60 -7.72
C VAL A 322 -13.98 -7.30 -8.09
N ASP A 323 -14.11 -7.65 -9.36
CA ASP A 323 -15.09 -8.63 -9.81
C ASP A 323 -14.45 -10.02 -9.71
N ARG A 324 -15.14 -11.00 -9.14
CA ARG A 324 -14.77 -12.40 -9.33
C ARG A 324 -15.06 -12.80 -10.79
N VAL A 325 -14.13 -13.51 -11.41
CA VAL A 325 -14.22 -13.93 -12.81
C VAL A 325 -13.89 -15.42 -12.99
N ASP A 326 -14.36 -16.02 -14.08
CA ASP A 326 -13.93 -17.36 -14.50
C ASP A 326 -12.57 -17.31 -15.23
N SER A 327 -12.09 -18.47 -15.71
CA SER A 327 -10.83 -18.57 -16.46
C SER A 327 -10.84 -17.85 -17.81
N GLU A 328 -12.02 -17.54 -18.35
CA GLU A 328 -12.19 -16.78 -19.59
C GLU A 328 -12.29 -15.26 -19.33
N GLY A 329 -12.40 -14.86 -18.07
CA GLY A 329 -12.55 -13.48 -17.64
C GLY A 329 -13.99 -12.99 -17.57
N ASN A 330 -14.99 -13.86 -17.68
CA ASN A 330 -16.39 -13.47 -17.50
C ASN A 330 -16.69 -13.27 -16.01
N LYS A 331 -17.47 -12.24 -15.69
CA LYS A 331 -17.85 -11.94 -14.30
C LYS A 331 -18.75 -13.04 -13.74
N ILE A 332 -18.41 -13.51 -12.53
CA ILE A 332 -19.18 -14.49 -11.78
C ILE A 332 -19.35 -14.02 -10.33
N GLY A 333 -20.57 -14.09 -9.79
CA GLY A 333 -20.83 -13.74 -8.39
C GLY A 333 -20.76 -12.25 -8.05
N ALA A 334 -20.70 -11.97 -6.76
CA ALA A 334 -20.65 -10.62 -6.20
C ALA A 334 -19.24 -10.01 -6.30
N GLN A 335 -19.15 -8.70 -6.07
CA GLN A 335 -17.87 -8.01 -5.95
C GLN A 335 -17.24 -8.29 -4.59
N CYS A 336 -15.91 -8.27 -4.56
CA CYS A 336 -15.11 -8.53 -3.36
C CYS A 336 -14.04 -7.45 -3.21
N ILE A 337 -13.34 -7.46 -2.09
CA ILE A 337 -12.20 -6.59 -1.82
C ILE A 337 -10.91 -7.41 -1.91
N LEU A 338 -9.94 -6.93 -2.68
CA LEU A 338 -8.59 -7.49 -2.73
C LEU A 338 -7.62 -6.56 -2.02
N LYS A 339 -6.97 -7.04 -0.97
CA LYS A 339 -5.83 -6.37 -0.32
C LYS A 339 -4.53 -7.07 -0.72
N ASP A 340 -3.61 -6.32 -1.31
CA ASP A 340 -2.27 -6.76 -1.71
C ASP A 340 -1.24 -6.04 -0.85
N VAL A 341 -0.38 -6.78 -0.14
CA VAL A 341 0.55 -6.23 0.85
C VAL A 341 1.85 -7.03 0.93
N TRP A 342 2.96 -6.38 1.26
CA TRP A 342 4.27 -7.00 1.47
C TRP A 342 4.58 -7.16 2.95
N LEU A 343 4.51 -8.39 3.43
CA LEU A 343 4.75 -8.77 4.82
C LEU A 343 6.21 -9.18 5.01
N SER A 344 6.75 -8.96 6.21
CA SER A 344 7.99 -9.64 6.61
C SER A 344 7.76 -11.15 6.54
N VAL A 345 8.79 -11.94 6.18
CA VAL A 345 8.66 -13.41 6.16
C VAL A 345 8.22 -13.99 7.50
N ASN A 346 8.63 -13.34 8.60
CA ASN A 346 8.31 -13.72 9.98
C ASN A 346 6.95 -13.18 10.46
N ALA A 347 6.29 -12.33 9.68
CA ALA A 347 4.96 -11.83 10.02
C ALA A 347 3.90 -12.88 9.70
N LEU A 348 2.94 -13.01 10.62
CA LEU A 348 1.72 -13.77 10.39
C LEU A 348 0.85 -13.06 9.34
N THR A 349 0.14 -13.85 8.56
CA THR A 349 -0.88 -13.38 7.63
C THR A 349 -2.17 -13.00 8.36
N GLU A 350 -3.00 -12.16 7.72
CA GLU A 350 -4.32 -11.78 8.27
C GLU A 350 -5.14 -13.02 8.66
N LYS A 351 -5.12 -14.06 7.82
CA LYS A 351 -5.84 -15.31 8.07
C LYS A 351 -5.29 -16.07 9.28
N GLU A 352 -3.98 -16.16 9.44
CA GLU A 352 -3.34 -16.82 10.59
C GLU A 352 -3.66 -16.07 11.89
N ILE A 353 -3.62 -14.73 11.86
CA ILE A 353 -3.97 -13.87 12.99
C ILE A 353 -5.45 -14.08 13.37
N GLN A 354 -6.36 -13.97 12.39
CA GLN A 354 -7.79 -14.16 12.60
C GLN A 354 -8.12 -15.57 13.12
N THR A 355 -7.48 -16.61 12.57
CA THR A 355 -7.65 -17.99 13.03
C THR A 355 -7.23 -18.16 14.49
N THR A 356 -6.10 -17.55 14.87
CA THR A 356 -5.60 -17.59 16.25
C THR A 356 -6.59 -16.90 17.19
N ILE A 357 -6.99 -15.66 16.88
CA ILE A 357 -7.96 -14.89 17.66
C ILE A 357 -9.26 -15.65 17.85
N PHE A 358 -9.80 -16.25 16.79
CA PHE A 358 -11.04 -17.02 16.87
C PHE A 358 -10.88 -18.26 17.77
N ALA A 359 -9.77 -19.00 17.66
CA ALA A 359 -9.51 -20.13 18.54
C ALA A 359 -9.44 -19.72 20.02
N ASP A 360 -8.86 -18.56 20.33
CA ASP A 360 -8.81 -18.03 21.69
C ASP A 360 -10.17 -17.58 22.22
N ILE A 361 -10.98 -16.93 21.39
CA ILE A 361 -12.36 -16.55 21.73
C ILE A 361 -13.17 -17.80 22.07
N GLU A 362 -13.13 -18.81 21.20
CA GLU A 362 -13.83 -20.08 21.41
C GLU A 362 -13.36 -20.77 22.68
N LYS A 363 -12.06 -20.71 22.99
CA LYS A 363 -11.52 -21.32 24.20
C LYS A 363 -12.03 -20.60 25.46
N TYR A 364 -11.98 -19.28 25.51
CA TYR A 364 -12.17 -18.50 26.74
C TYR A 364 -13.60 -18.00 26.99
N CYS A 365 -14.38 -17.77 25.92
CA CYS A 365 -15.70 -17.13 26.00
C CYS A 365 -16.86 -18.02 25.52
N HIS A 366 -16.61 -19.28 25.14
CA HIS A 366 -17.67 -20.23 24.78
C HIS A 366 -18.27 -20.94 26.02
N PRO A 367 -19.60 -20.85 26.27
CA PRO A 367 -20.22 -21.33 27.52
C PRO A 367 -19.99 -22.81 27.85
N ASP A 368 -19.87 -23.67 26.83
CA ASP A 368 -19.65 -25.10 27.02
C ASP A 368 -18.17 -25.50 27.23
N LYS A 369 -17.24 -24.53 27.32
CA LYS A 369 -15.81 -24.81 27.51
C LYS A 369 -15.40 -24.66 28.98
N PRO A 370 -14.41 -25.45 29.44
CA PRO A 370 -13.97 -25.43 30.84
C PRO A 370 -13.38 -24.09 31.29
N ASP A 371 -12.85 -23.28 30.35
CA ASP A 371 -12.24 -21.99 30.66
C ASP A 371 -13.31 -20.86 30.78
N TYR A 372 -14.57 -21.16 30.44
CA TYR A 372 -15.71 -20.27 30.68
C TYR A 372 -16.11 -20.32 32.16
N ASN A 373 -15.30 -19.65 32.99
CA ASN A 373 -15.59 -19.46 34.40
C ASN A 373 -16.16 -18.07 34.65
N LEU A 374 -17.23 -18.02 35.43
CA LEU A 374 -17.83 -16.80 35.99
C LEU A 374 -17.55 -16.77 37.49
N ALA A 375 -17.15 -15.61 38.00
CA ALA A 375 -17.02 -15.43 39.45
C ALA A 375 -18.40 -15.56 40.11
N LEU A 376 -18.45 -16.24 41.27
CA LEU A 376 -19.67 -16.37 42.07
C LEU A 376 -19.83 -15.13 42.96
N ASP A 377 -20.97 -14.46 42.84
CA ASP A 377 -21.36 -13.26 43.61
C ASP A 377 -20.23 -12.21 43.79
N PRO A 378 -19.58 -11.77 42.70
CA PRO A 378 -18.57 -10.72 42.80
C PRO A 378 -19.19 -9.39 43.26
N PRO A 379 -18.46 -8.54 43.99
CA PRO A 379 -18.92 -7.18 44.30
C PRO A 379 -19.28 -6.43 43.01
N GLU A 380 -20.38 -5.67 43.01
CA GLU A 380 -20.97 -5.09 41.80
C GLU A 380 -19.99 -4.22 40.97
N ASP A 381 -19.13 -3.45 41.65
CA ASP A 381 -18.12 -2.58 41.01
C ASP A 381 -16.74 -3.25 40.84
N SER A 382 -16.64 -4.58 40.98
CA SER A 382 -15.37 -5.29 40.86
C SER A 382 -14.99 -5.60 39.41
N PRO A 383 -13.70 -5.81 39.13
CA PRO A 383 -13.24 -6.32 37.84
C PRO A 383 -13.89 -7.65 37.44
N GLU A 384 -14.13 -8.54 38.40
CA GLU A 384 -14.77 -9.85 38.17
C GLU A 384 -16.24 -9.71 37.76
N ALA A 385 -17.00 -8.81 38.39
CA ALA A 385 -18.37 -8.51 37.97
C ALA A 385 -18.41 -7.98 36.53
N SER A 386 -17.47 -7.07 36.20
CA SER A 386 -17.33 -6.54 34.84
C SER A 386 -16.95 -7.62 33.83
N LEU A 387 -16.05 -8.54 34.19
CA LEU A 387 -15.66 -9.68 33.35
C LEU A 387 -16.84 -10.63 33.12
N ASN A 388 -17.62 -10.93 34.16
CA ASN A 388 -18.85 -11.72 34.05
C ASN A 388 -19.81 -11.07 33.05
N ASN A 389 -20.03 -9.75 33.14
CA ASN A 389 -20.89 -9.01 32.21
C ASN A 389 -20.41 -9.13 30.75
N ILE A 390 -19.10 -9.00 30.52
CA ILE A 390 -18.50 -9.14 29.19
C ILE A 390 -18.70 -10.55 28.63
N LYS A 391 -18.44 -11.58 29.43
CA LYS A 391 -18.62 -12.99 29.01
C LYS A 391 -20.08 -13.29 28.71
N MET A 392 -20.99 -12.92 29.60
CA MET A 392 -22.42 -13.15 29.42
C MET A 392 -22.99 -12.44 28.18
N ARG A 393 -22.55 -11.19 27.91
CA ARG A 393 -22.98 -10.42 26.73
C ARG A 393 -22.58 -11.08 25.41
N ASN A 394 -21.44 -11.76 25.40
CA ASN A 394 -20.90 -12.41 24.19
C ASN A 394 -21.25 -13.90 24.08
N ALA A 395 -21.78 -14.53 25.14
CA ALA A 395 -22.00 -15.97 25.26
C ALA A 395 -22.78 -16.56 24.07
N GLU A 396 -23.93 -15.97 23.72
CA GLU A 396 -24.77 -16.48 22.62
C GLU A 396 -24.13 -16.27 21.25
N LEU A 397 -23.46 -15.12 21.04
CA LEU A 397 -22.73 -14.84 19.80
C LEU A 397 -21.57 -15.82 19.59
N VAL A 398 -20.86 -16.19 20.67
CA VAL A 398 -19.78 -17.17 20.62
C VAL A 398 -20.34 -18.58 20.39
N LYS A 399 -21.37 -18.98 21.14
CA LYS A 399 -22.02 -20.30 21.01
C LYS A 399 -22.58 -20.56 19.62
N SER A 400 -23.22 -19.57 19.00
CA SER A 400 -23.74 -19.66 17.64
C SER A 400 -22.66 -19.53 16.55
N GLY A 401 -21.48 -19.05 16.90
CA GLY A 401 -20.41 -18.70 15.96
C GLY A 401 -20.66 -17.39 15.19
N GLU A 402 -21.76 -16.69 15.45
CA GLU A 402 -22.14 -15.46 14.79
C GLU A 402 -21.17 -14.31 15.08
N TYR A 403 -20.37 -14.36 16.15
CA TYR A 403 -19.37 -13.33 16.45
C TYR A 403 -18.38 -13.07 15.30
N LYS A 404 -18.10 -14.08 14.46
CA LYS A 404 -17.20 -13.96 13.31
C LYS A 404 -17.66 -12.90 12.31
N GLN A 405 -18.97 -12.61 12.28
CA GLN A 405 -19.54 -11.59 11.43
C GLN A 405 -19.13 -10.16 11.79
N TYR A 406 -18.45 -9.94 12.93
CA TYR A 406 -17.89 -8.63 13.29
C TYR A 406 -16.46 -8.43 12.79
N PHE A 407 -15.91 -9.41 12.08
CA PHE A 407 -14.63 -9.35 11.36
C PHE A 407 -14.88 -9.54 9.86
N LEU A 408 -13.95 -9.11 9.02
CA LEU A 408 -14.03 -9.35 7.57
C LEU A 408 -13.88 -10.85 7.25
N GLU A 409 -14.75 -11.38 6.40
CA GLU A 409 -14.69 -12.78 6.01
C GLU A 409 -13.70 -12.98 4.87
N ILE A 410 -12.69 -13.83 5.08
CA ILE A 410 -11.68 -14.16 4.09
C ILE A 410 -12.22 -15.24 3.14
N GLU A 411 -12.45 -14.88 1.87
CA GLU A 411 -12.89 -15.81 0.82
C GLU A 411 -11.74 -16.69 0.29
N SER A 412 -10.57 -16.09 0.15
CA SER A 412 -9.35 -16.75 -0.35
C SER A 412 -8.15 -15.88 -0.08
N ASP A 413 -6.99 -16.50 0.12
CA ASP A 413 -5.73 -15.80 0.32
C ASP A 413 -4.56 -16.58 -0.27
N HIS A 414 -3.46 -15.89 -0.53
CA HIS A 414 -2.25 -16.48 -1.06
C HIS A 414 -1.00 -15.71 -0.62
N GLY A 415 -0.03 -16.45 -0.08
CA GLY A 415 1.33 -15.95 0.17
C GLY A 415 2.25 -16.29 -1.00
N GLY A 416 2.88 -15.26 -1.58
CA GLY A 416 3.89 -15.39 -2.62
C GLY A 416 5.27 -15.78 -2.08
N LYS A 417 6.22 -15.94 -2.99
CA LYS A 417 7.62 -16.23 -2.65
C LYS A 417 8.25 -15.04 -1.91
N PRO A 418 9.12 -15.29 -0.92
CA PRO A 418 9.95 -14.24 -0.33
C PRO A 418 10.85 -13.56 -1.37
N SER A 419 11.12 -12.29 -1.18
CA SER A 419 12.22 -11.58 -1.84
C SER A 419 13.56 -12.24 -1.50
N LYS A 420 14.56 -12.06 -2.36
CA LYS A 420 15.94 -12.48 -2.05
C LYS A 420 16.41 -11.89 -0.71
N ASP A 421 17.21 -12.68 0.02
CA ASP A 421 17.94 -12.25 1.21
C ASP A 421 19.14 -11.37 0.86
N VAL A 422 19.62 -10.58 1.83
CA VAL A 422 20.93 -9.93 1.72
C VAL A 422 22.00 -10.95 2.12
N LEU A 423 22.88 -11.32 1.19
CA LEU A 423 23.97 -12.27 1.47
C LEU A 423 25.03 -11.70 2.42
N GLU A 424 25.69 -12.60 3.14
CA GLU A 424 26.85 -12.30 3.96
C GLU A 424 28.00 -11.73 3.10
N GLY A 425 28.56 -10.59 3.50
CA GLY A 425 29.55 -9.85 2.72
C GLY A 425 29.01 -8.64 1.93
N CYS A 426 27.69 -8.48 1.83
CA CYS A 426 27.10 -7.22 1.34
C CYS A 426 27.23 -6.13 2.42
N THR A 427 27.64 -4.93 2.05
CA THR A 427 27.83 -3.80 3.00
C THR A 427 26.72 -2.77 2.85
N PRO A 428 25.99 -2.39 3.92
CA PRO A 428 25.06 -1.27 3.86
C PRO A 428 25.75 0.01 3.41
N VAL A 429 25.16 0.74 2.47
CA VAL A 429 25.70 2.00 1.94
C VAL A 429 24.74 3.14 2.21
N THR A 430 25.27 4.24 2.75
CA THR A 430 24.59 5.52 2.92
C THR A 430 25.33 6.60 2.14
N GLY A 431 24.64 7.65 1.73
CA GLY A 431 25.20 8.76 0.97
C GLY A 431 25.43 8.46 -0.50
N LEU A 432 24.81 7.42 -1.06
CA LEU A 432 25.01 7.01 -2.45
C LEU A 432 24.62 8.10 -3.47
N PHE A 433 23.73 9.02 -3.05
CA PHE A 433 23.29 10.18 -3.84
C PHE A 433 23.91 11.51 -3.38
N GLN A 434 24.83 11.49 -2.41
CA GLN A 434 25.50 12.69 -1.93
C GLN A 434 26.65 13.04 -2.88
N ASN A 435 26.48 14.10 -3.68
CA ASN A 435 27.53 14.61 -4.56
C ASN A 435 28.79 14.97 -3.76
N ALA A 436 29.94 14.43 -4.16
CA ALA A 436 31.27 14.75 -3.61
C ALA A 436 31.70 16.23 -3.76
N HIS A 437 30.86 17.10 -4.34
CA HIS A 437 31.13 18.51 -4.59
C HIS A 437 30.41 19.51 -3.65
N ALA A 438 29.65 19.07 -2.65
CA ALA A 438 28.93 19.97 -1.74
C ALA A 438 29.73 20.50 -0.53
N ASN A 439 31.04 20.29 -0.44
CA ASN A 439 31.87 20.75 0.69
C ASN A 439 32.46 22.17 0.53
N ARG A 440 31.79 23.08 -0.19
CA ARG A 440 32.15 24.51 -0.20
C ARG A 440 30.95 25.44 -0.42
N ILE A 441 30.01 25.51 0.52
CA ILE A 441 29.27 26.76 0.76
C ILE A 441 29.10 26.95 2.27
N THR A 442 29.61 28.09 2.73
CA THR A 442 29.57 28.64 4.08
C THR A 442 28.16 28.81 4.64
N SER A 443 28.03 28.55 5.93
CA SER A 443 27.05 29.10 6.88
C SER A 443 26.15 30.23 6.34
N VAL A 444 24.90 29.90 6.03
CA VAL A 444 23.80 30.87 6.04
C VAL A 444 22.56 30.20 6.64
N ASN A 445 22.08 30.80 7.72
CA ASN A 445 20.80 30.52 8.38
C ASN A 445 19.66 30.48 7.36
N ASN A 446 18.75 29.51 7.46
CA ASN A 446 17.39 29.68 6.94
C ASN A 446 16.37 28.86 7.73
N ASN A 447 15.44 29.61 8.31
CA ASN A 447 14.11 29.18 8.71
C ASN A 447 13.33 28.78 7.44
N SER A 448 12.77 27.58 7.40
CA SER A 448 11.70 27.24 6.46
C SER A 448 10.86 26.05 6.92
N ILE A 449 9.58 26.20 6.65
CA ILE A 449 8.36 25.48 7.06
C ILE A 449 8.32 24.03 6.53
N PRO A 450 7.86 23.02 7.30
CA PRO A 450 7.71 21.64 6.82
C PRO A 450 6.36 21.38 6.14
N SER A 451 6.42 20.69 4.99
CA SER A 451 5.29 20.18 4.20
C SER A 451 4.90 18.75 4.62
N VAL A 452 3.62 18.46 4.43
CA VAL A 452 2.77 17.37 4.89
C VAL A 452 3.15 15.98 4.34
N GLY A 453 3.02 14.95 5.19
CA GLY A 453 2.78 13.56 4.77
C GLY A 453 4.00 12.65 4.69
N SER A 454 4.50 12.18 5.83
CA SER A 454 5.41 11.02 5.91
C SER A 454 5.23 10.31 7.25
N THR A 455 5.37 8.98 7.23
CA THR A 455 5.53 8.10 8.39
C THR A 455 6.53 8.66 9.42
N PRO A 456 6.47 8.24 10.71
CA PRO A 456 7.12 8.94 11.81
C PRO A 456 8.61 9.17 11.56
N PHE A 457 9.00 10.43 11.61
CA PHE A 457 10.38 10.87 11.50
C PHE A 457 11.23 10.28 12.64
N ILE A 458 12.17 9.40 12.31
CA ILE A 458 13.27 9.07 13.22
C ILE A 458 14.17 10.31 13.26
N LYS A 459 14.25 10.97 14.42
CA LYS A 459 15.22 12.04 14.67
C LYS A 459 16.62 11.48 14.47
N SER A 460 17.40 12.14 13.61
CA SER A 460 18.81 11.85 13.36
C SER A 460 19.61 11.94 14.66
N GLY A 461 19.88 10.80 15.28
CA GLY A 461 20.57 10.77 16.57
C GLY A 461 20.86 9.39 17.15
N GLN A 462 20.72 8.31 16.38
CA GLN A 462 21.29 6.98 16.67
C GLN A 462 21.08 6.14 15.41
N GLN A 463 22.16 5.85 14.68
CA GLN A 463 22.10 5.03 13.47
C GLN A 463 21.84 3.58 13.86
N CYS A 464 20.58 3.24 14.11
CA CYS A 464 20.16 1.87 14.30
C CYS A 464 20.39 1.14 12.97
N LYS A 465 21.28 0.14 12.94
CA LYS A 465 21.54 -0.65 11.72
C LYS A 465 20.23 -1.26 11.26
N ARG A 466 19.74 -0.83 10.09
CA ARG A 466 18.53 -1.37 9.50
C ARG A 466 18.72 -2.86 9.23
N THR A 467 17.79 -3.69 9.71
CA THR A 467 17.69 -5.10 9.36
C THR A 467 16.91 -5.26 8.06
N PHE A 468 17.51 -5.95 7.08
CA PHE A 468 16.93 -6.19 5.75
C PHE A 468 16.22 -7.55 5.70
N THR A 469 15.27 -7.78 6.61
CA THR A 469 14.49 -9.03 6.62
C THR A 469 13.70 -9.16 5.30
N PRO A 470 13.75 -10.32 4.62
CA PRO A 470 12.97 -10.56 3.42
C PRO A 470 11.50 -10.29 3.60
N ARG A 471 10.85 -9.95 2.49
CA ARG A 471 9.41 -9.76 2.45
C ARG A 471 8.76 -10.70 1.46
N LYS A 472 7.61 -11.23 1.84
CA LYS A 472 6.72 -12.03 0.98
C LYS A 472 5.48 -11.21 0.64
N GLN A 473 5.03 -11.29 -0.60
CA GLN A 473 3.75 -10.71 -0.98
C GLN A 473 2.62 -11.55 -0.38
N TYR A 474 1.59 -10.92 0.16
CA TYR A 474 0.39 -11.56 0.67
C TYR A 474 -0.83 -10.89 0.06
N ARG A 475 -1.71 -11.69 -0.51
CA ARG A 475 -2.98 -11.24 -1.09
C ARG A 475 -4.12 -11.92 -0.37
N VAL A 476 -5.08 -11.11 0.07
CA VAL A 476 -6.29 -11.59 0.74
C VAL A 476 -7.52 -11.00 0.07
N ILE A 477 -8.52 -11.85 -0.13
CA ILE A 477 -9.82 -11.50 -0.68
C ILE A 477 -10.84 -11.51 0.45
N PHE A 478 -11.45 -10.37 0.72
CA PHE A 478 -12.57 -10.25 1.64
C PHE A 478 -13.89 -10.27 0.87
N LYS A 479 -14.89 -10.99 1.40
CA LYS A 479 -16.21 -11.10 0.75
C LYS A 479 -16.96 -9.77 0.77
N GLU A 480 -16.90 -9.06 1.88
CA GLU A 480 -17.71 -7.89 2.13
C GLU A 480 -17.12 -6.64 1.51
N VAL A 481 -17.97 -5.88 0.82
CA VAL A 481 -17.66 -4.52 0.36
C VAL A 481 -18.24 -3.55 1.37
N CYS A 482 -17.38 -3.01 2.23
CA CYS A 482 -17.78 -2.15 3.34
C CYS A 482 -17.47 -0.66 3.05
N GLN A 483 -18.07 0.21 3.86
CA GLN A 483 -17.75 1.63 3.92
C GLN A 483 -17.04 1.94 5.25
N ALA A 484 -15.96 2.71 5.25
CA ALA A 484 -15.29 3.10 6.49
C ALA A 484 -16.19 4.01 7.34
N VAL A 485 -16.05 3.98 8.67
CA VAL A 485 -16.85 4.83 9.58
C VAL A 485 -16.59 6.32 9.33
N GLY A 486 -15.36 6.65 8.93
CA GLY A 486 -14.99 7.99 8.46
C GLY A 486 -15.76 8.44 7.22
N ASP A 487 -16.30 7.49 6.46
CA ASP A 487 -17.05 7.70 5.22
C ASP A 487 -18.58 7.63 5.39
N LEU A 488 -19.10 7.42 6.61
CA LEU A 488 -20.55 7.39 6.85
C LEU A 488 -21.18 8.80 6.89
N PRO A 489 -22.33 9.04 6.24
CA PRO A 489 -22.84 10.39 5.99
C PRO A 489 -23.55 11.06 7.17
N THR A 490 -23.93 10.32 8.21
CA THR A 490 -24.80 10.80 9.30
C THR A 490 -24.28 10.36 10.66
N LEU A 491 -24.44 11.20 11.68
CA LEU A 491 -23.97 10.90 13.04
C LEU A 491 -24.61 9.65 13.64
N GLY A 492 -25.91 9.41 13.41
CA GLY A 492 -26.62 8.21 13.87
C GLY A 492 -25.98 6.92 13.38
N LYS A 493 -25.62 6.86 12.09
CA LYS A 493 -24.91 5.71 11.50
C LYS A 493 -23.53 5.51 12.12
N VAL A 494 -22.77 6.59 12.33
CA VAL A 494 -21.46 6.53 12.98
C VAL A 494 -21.58 5.96 14.39
N LEU A 495 -22.44 6.54 15.24
CA LEU A 495 -22.60 6.08 16.63
C LEU A 495 -23.11 4.63 16.72
N ASN A 496 -24.03 4.23 15.82
CA ASN A 496 -24.47 2.84 15.73
C ASN A 496 -23.28 1.90 15.45
N ILE A 497 -22.42 2.24 14.49
CA ILE A 497 -21.24 1.44 14.17
C ILE A 497 -20.22 1.44 15.31
N LEU A 498 -19.89 2.60 15.91
CA LEU A 498 -18.95 2.67 17.04
C LEU A 498 -19.42 1.83 18.24
N LYS A 499 -20.73 1.82 18.52
CA LYS A 499 -21.32 0.94 19.53
C LYS A 499 -21.11 -0.52 19.19
N GLN A 500 -21.43 -0.94 17.97
CA GLN A 500 -21.27 -2.33 17.55
C GLN A 500 -19.79 -2.75 17.57
N THR A 501 -18.84 -1.84 17.31
CA THR A 501 -17.39 -2.09 17.39
C THR A 501 -16.93 -2.49 18.80
N LEU A 502 -17.68 -2.17 19.86
CA LEU A 502 -17.38 -2.66 21.20
C LEU A 502 -17.48 -4.19 21.31
N ILE A 503 -18.26 -4.85 20.43
CA ILE A 503 -18.38 -6.31 20.39
C ILE A 503 -17.04 -6.95 19.99
N PRO A 504 -16.46 -6.70 18.79
CA PRO A 504 -15.16 -7.27 18.44
C PRO A 504 -14.04 -6.81 19.38
N LEU A 505 -14.05 -5.59 19.94
CA LEU A 505 -13.06 -5.19 20.94
C LEU A 505 -13.17 -5.99 22.26
N SER A 506 -14.39 -6.32 22.70
CA SER A 506 -14.60 -7.18 23.88
C SER A 506 -14.19 -8.63 23.63
N LEU A 507 -14.37 -9.09 22.38
CA LEU A 507 -13.92 -10.42 21.96
C LEU A 507 -12.39 -10.48 21.84
N LEU A 508 -11.73 -9.41 21.37
CA LEU A 508 -10.28 -9.28 21.41
C LEU A 508 -9.75 -9.25 22.85
N TYR A 509 -10.44 -8.54 23.75
CA TYR A 509 -10.18 -8.60 25.19
C TYR A 509 -10.27 -10.04 25.74
N CYS A 510 -11.37 -10.76 25.45
CA CYS A 510 -11.52 -12.19 25.76
C CYS A 510 -10.34 -13.02 25.22
N ALA A 511 -9.87 -12.73 24.01
CA ALA A 511 -8.78 -13.43 23.35
C ALA A 511 -7.39 -13.08 23.92
N GLY A 512 -7.29 -12.11 24.83
CA GLY A 512 -6.00 -11.58 25.29
C GLY A 512 -5.22 -10.90 24.17
N CYS A 513 -5.93 -10.25 23.24
CA CYS A 513 -5.35 -9.61 22.06
C CYS A 513 -5.77 -8.13 21.97
N VAL A 514 -4.84 -7.28 21.52
CA VAL A 514 -5.04 -5.84 21.33
C VAL A 514 -4.85 -5.54 19.85
N HIS A 515 -5.74 -4.76 19.25
CA HIS A 515 -5.75 -4.42 17.83
C HIS A 515 -4.62 -3.47 17.42
N ARG A 516 -4.39 -2.41 18.22
CA ARG A 516 -3.30 -1.42 18.11
C ARG A 516 -3.39 -0.41 16.97
N ASP A 517 -4.33 -0.58 16.04
CA ASP A 517 -4.61 0.39 14.97
C ASP A 517 -6.11 0.67 14.77
N ILE A 518 -6.82 0.94 15.87
CA ILE A 518 -8.23 1.37 15.77
C ILE A 518 -8.28 2.79 15.20
N SER A 519 -9.01 2.96 14.10
CA SER A 519 -9.09 4.23 13.36
C SER A 519 -10.42 4.38 12.63
N SER A 520 -10.70 5.58 12.13
CA SER A 520 -11.88 5.81 11.28
C SER A 520 -11.84 5.05 9.93
N GLY A 521 -10.66 4.55 9.53
CA GLY A 521 -10.47 3.75 8.31
C GLY A 521 -10.60 2.25 8.53
N ASN A 522 -10.31 1.76 9.74
CA ASN A 522 -10.28 0.32 10.07
C ASN A 522 -11.57 -0.18 10.76
N ILE A 523 -12.45 0.76 11.15
CA ILE A 523 -13.81 0.46 11.56
C ILE A 523 -14.69 0.58 10.33
N LEU A 524 -15.23 -0.55 9.88
CA LEU A 524 -16.01 -0.63 8.65
C LEU A 524 -17.49 -0.90 8.95
N ALA A 525 -18.35 -0.46 8.05
CA ALA A 525 -19.78 -0.66 8.06
C ALA A 525 -20.21 -1.46 6.83
N HIS A 526 -20.80 -2.63 7.07
CA HIS A 526 -21.32 -3.51 6.04
C HIS A 526 -22.85 -3.40 6.01
N GLN A 527 -23.41 -3.08 4.84
CA GLN A 527 -24.85 -2.98 4.65
C GLN A 527 -25.40 -4.33 4.15
N GLU A 528 -26.20 -4.99 4.97
CA GLU A 528 -26.91 -6.22 4.62
C GLU A 528 -28.42 -5.96 4.62
N GLY A 529 -28.98 -5.74 3.43
CA GLY A 529 -30.37 -5.31 3.29
C GLY A 529 -30.60 -3.97 3.99
N ARG A 530 -31.39 -3.96 5.08
CA ARG A 530 -31.63 -2.77 5.92
C ARG A 530 -30.73 -2.69 7.15
N ILE A 531 -29.98 -3.74 7.45
CA ILE A 531 -29.15 -3.83 8.64
C ILE A 531 -27.75 -3.30 8.32
N LEU A 532 -27.27 -2.38 9.14
CA LEU A 532 -25.90 -1.88 9.08
C LEU A 532 -25.09 -2.55 10.19
N ARG A 533 -24.06 -3.31 9.82
CA ARG A 533 -23.26 -4.09 10.77
C ARG A 533 -21.80 -3.63 10.81
N ALA A 534 -21.23 -3.54 12.01
CA ALA A 534 -19.81 -3.23 12.17
C ALA A 534 -18.92 -4.42 11.75
N LYS A 535 -17.80 -4.09 11.10
CA LYS A 535 -16.74 -5.01 10.69
C LYS A 535 -15.41 -4.39 11.08
N LEU A 536 -14.64 -5.07 11.92
CA LEU A 536 -13.27 -4.68 12.24
C LEU A 536 -12.32 -5.26 11.19
N SER A 537 -11.42 -4.42 10.67
CA SER A 537 -10.43 -4.78 9.66
C SER A 537 -9.01 -4.47 10.11
N ASP A 538 -8.02 -4.97 9.35
CA ASP A 538 -6.59 -4.71 9.54
C ASP A 538 -6.03 -5.23 10.87
N LEU A 539 -6.17 -6.54 11.10
CA LEU A 539 -5.63 -7.24 12.26
C LEU A 539 -4.11 -7.42 12.21
N GLU A 540 -3.44 -6.96 11.15
CA GLU A 540 -2.01 -7.15 10.90
C GLU A 540 -1.07 -6.59 12.00
N TYR A 541 -1.55 -5.67 12.84
CA TYR A 541 -0.79 -5.13 13.98
C TYR A 541 -1.18 -5.75 15.32
N ALA A 542 -2.20 -6.60 15.33
CA ALA A 542 -2.74 -7.17 16.55
C ALA A 542 -1.71 -8.02 17.27
N LYS A 543 -1.61 -7.86 18.60
CA LYS A 543 -0.65 -8.58 19.45
C LYS A 543 -1.31 -9.09 20.71
N ARG A 544 -0.69 -10.12 21.32
CA ARG A 544 -1.06 -10.61 22.63
C ARG A 544 -0.76 -9.59 23.71
N PHE A 545 -1.64 -9.52 24.70
CA PHE A 545 -1.43 -8.76 25.92
C PHE A 545 -1.85 -9.60 27.14
N PRO A 546 -1.03 -9.64 28.22
CA PRO A 546 0.30 -9.05 28.31
C PRO A 546 1.27 -9.72 27.32
N PRO A 547 2.33 -9.01 26.89
CA PRO A 547 3.33 -9.62 26.03
C PRO A 547 4.14 -10.68 26.81
N PRO A 548 4.85 -11.59 26.11
CA PRO A 548 5.76 -12.56 26.72
C PRO A 548 6.82 -11.93 27.63
N GLU A 549 7.44 -12.72 28.53
CA GLU A 549 8.44 -12.22 29.49
C GLU A 549 9.70 -11.65 28.81
N ASP A 550 10.08 -12.17 27.65
CA ASP A 550 11.23 -11.75 26.83
C ASP A 550 10.92 -10.57 25.89
N TYR A 551 9.76 -9.92 26.07
CA TYR A 551 9.32 -8.83 25.19
C TYR A 551 10.07 -7.51 25.42
N GLU A 552 10.72 -7.01 24.38
CA GLU A 552 11.34 -5.69 24.35
C GLU A 552 10.41 -4.62 23.75
N ALA A 553 9.80 -3.80 24.61
CA ALA A 553 8.88 -2.74 24.18
C ALA A 553 9.55 -1.64 23.32
N ASN A 554 10.85 -1.39 23.49
CA ASN A 554 11.61 -0.40 22.70
C ASN A 554 11.81 -0.81 21.22
N GLY A 555 11.64 -2.09 20.89
CA GLY A 555 11.73 -2.60 19.51
C GLY A 555 10.41 -2.56 18.74
N ASP A 556 9.30 -2.21 19.40
CA ASP A 556 7.99 -2.20 18.75
C ASP A 556 7.75 -0.87 18.03
N ALA A 557 7.40 -0.95 16.75
CA ALA A 557 7.12 0.25 15.97
C ALA A 557 5.87 0.96 16.52
N LYS A 558 5.91 2.30 16.56
CA LYS A 558 4.70 3.11 16.81
C LYS A 558 3.67 2.79 15.74
N THR A 559 2.56 2.22 16.16
CA THR A 559 1.43 1.81 15.32
C THR A 559 0.21 2.61 15.75
N GLY A 560 -0.63 2.96 14.78
CA GLY A 560 -1.78 3.83 14.99
C GLY A 560 -1.85 4.98 13.99
N THR A 561 -3.06 5.35 13.61
CA THR A 561 -3.34 6.59 12.89
C THR A 561 -3.14 7.80 13.81
N PRO A 562 -2.28 8.79 13.51
CA PRO A 562 -1.93 9.89 14.42
C PRO A 562 -3.12 10.59 15.11
N PHE A 563 -4.22 10.79 14.40
CA PHE A 563 -5.44 11.42 14.93
C PHE A 563 -6.09 10.63 16.08
N PHE A 564 -5.94 9.31 16.06
CA PHE A 564 -6.62 8.39 16.97
C PHE A 564 -5.64 7.67 17.90
N MET A 565 -4.33 7.82 17.68
CA MET A 565 -3.29 7.18 18.48
C MET A 565 -3.39 7.60 19.96
N PRO A 566 -3.33 6.65 20.91
CA PRO A 566 -3.44 6.94 22.35
C PRO A 566 -2.28 7.78 22.89
N ILE A 567 -2.56 8.65 23.88
CA ILE A 567 -1.56 9.62 24.34
C ILE A 567 -0.33 8.93 24.98
N GLU A 568 -0.50 7.86 25.77
CA GLU A 568 0.63 7.14 26.38
C GLU A 568 1.58 6.56 25.32
N ILE A 569 1.03 6.10 24.19
CA ILE A 569 1.78 5.54 23.06
C ILE A 569 2.50 6.64 22.28
N MET A 570 1.84 7.79 22.06
CA MET A 570 2.46 8.95 21.43
C MET A 570 3.63 9.49 22.26
N GLN A 571 3.44 9.56 23.59
CA GLN A 571 4.39 10.10 24.55
C GLN A 571 5.49 9.14 25.00
N GLU A 572 5.30 7.83 24.83
CA GLU A 572 6.21 6.74 25.26
C GLU A 572 6.41 6.65 26.78
N PHE A 573 5.54 7.24 27.59
CA PHE A 573 5.53 7.07 29.04
C PHE A 573 4.10 6.97 29.58
N TYR A 574 3.92 6.25 30.70
CA TYR A 574 2.62 6.16 31.36
C TYR A 574 2.25 7.53 31.94
N ILE A 575 1.09 8.04 31.53
CA ILE A 575 0.65 9.40 31.85
C ILE A 575 0.52 9.58 33.37
N TYR A 576 0.22 8.51 34.09
CA TYR A 576 0.07 8.49 35.55
C TYR A 576 1.14 7.61 36.19
N ASN A 577 2.41 8.01 36.07
CA ASN A 577 3.48 7.34 36.82
C ASN A 577 3.27 7.49 38.33
N ARG A 578 3.80 6.53 39.11
CA ARG A 578 3.88 6.55 40.57
C ARG A 578 4.55 7.86 41.03
N ILE A 579 3.74 8.87 41.36
CA ILE A 579 4.23 10.08 42.03
C ILE A 579 4.00 9.81 43.51
N ASP A 580 5.09 9.55 44.24
CA ASP A 580 5.10 9.22 45.67
C ASP A 580 4.61 10.35 46.59
N ASN A 581 4.06 11.45 46.04
CA ASN A 581 3.65 12.61 46.83
C ASN A 581 2.35 13.28 46.30
N LYS A 582 1.29 13.28 47.12
CA LYS A 582 0.00 13.94 46.84
C LYS A 582 0.14 15.43 46.48
N ASN A 583 1.14 16.11 47.05
CA ASN A 583 1.37 17.54 46.82
C ASN A 583 1.87 17.86 45.40
N ASP A 584 2.54 16.92 44.73
CA ASP A 584 3.08 17.14 43.38
C ASP A 584 2.02 16.98 42.29
N ILE A 585 0.98 16.16 42.53
CA ILE A 585 -0.16 16.00 41.63
C ILE A 585 -1.02 17.28 41.64
N GLU A 586 -1.28 17.82 42.83
CA GLU A 586 -2.04 19.06 43.00
C GLU A 586 -1.30 20.29 42.42
N PHE A 587 0.04 20.25 42.44
CA PHE A 587 0.91 21.27 41.85
C PHE A 587 1.06 21.12 40.33
N ALA A 588 1.14 19.88 39.81
CA ALA A 588 1.23 19.58 38.38
C ALA A 588 -0.09 19.84 37.61
N ILE A 589 -1.23 19.76 38.29
CA ILE A 589 -2.54 20.16 37.74
C ILE A 589 -2.63 21.69 37.57
N ARG A 590 -1.89 22.47 38.37
CA ARG A 590 -1.96 23.95 38.40
C ARG A 590 -1.02 24.65 37.43
N ASP A 591 0.12 24.06 37.04
CA ASP A 591 1.06 24.69 36.10
C ASP A 591 1.71 23.67 35.12
N PRO A 592 1.22 23.59 33.87
CA PRO A 592 1.75 22.70 32.82
C PRO A 592 3.18 23.02 32.36
N SER A 593 3.69 24.23 32.61
CA SER A 593 5.00 24.68 32.10
C SER A 593 6.18 24.03 32.86
N LEU A 594 5.98 23.67 34.13
CA LEU A 594 6.96 22.94 34.94
C LEU A 594 7.15 21.48 34.46
N PHE A 595 6.13 20.88 33.83
CA PHE A 595 6.20 19.53 33.27
C PHE A 595 7.06 19.49 32.00
N VAL A 596 6.96 20.49 31.13
CA VAL A 596 7.86 20.68 29.98
C VAL A 596 9.31 20.91 30.44
N ALA A 597 9.49 21.62 31.55
CA ALA A 597 10.81 21.79 32.17
C ALA A 597 11.37 20.48 32.76
N LYS A 598 10.55 19.67 33.44
CA LYS A 598 10.93 18.32 33.92
C LYS A 598 11.19 17.35 32.76
N GLN A 599 10.46 17.46 31.65
CA GLN A 599 10.68 16.73 30.40
C GLN A 599 12.05 17.06 29.79
N GLN A 600 12.45 18.33 29.78
CA GLN A 600 13.80 18.74 29.34
C GLN A 600 14.89 18.29 30.32
N LEU A 601 14.64 18.34 31.64
CA LEU A 601 15.56 17.86 32.68
C LEU A 601 15.75 16.33 32.66
N ALA A 602 14.71 15.54 32.36
CA ALA A 602 14.80 14.10 32.21
C ALA A 602 15.60 13.70 30.95
N GLN A 603 15.42 14.43 29.84
CA GLN A 603 16.21 14.27 28.62
C GLN A 603 17.70 14.66 28.82
N LEU A 604 17.99 15.62 29.71
CA LEU A 604 19.35 16.01 30.09
C LEU A 604 19.98 15.08 31.14
N GLY A 605 19.18 14.50 32.04
CA GLY A 605 19.61 13.61 33.12
C GLY A 605 19.99 12.20 32.66
N ALA A 606 19.38 11.69 31.58
CA ALA A 606 19.75 10.41 30.96
C ALA A 606 21.20 10.38 30.42
N ARG A 607 21.86 11.54 30.28
CA ARG A 607 23.26 11.66 29.86
C ARG A 607 24.28 11.52 30.99
N ARG A 608 23.86 11.48 32.26
CA ARG A 608 24.76 11.35 33.42
C ARG A 608 24.17 10.41 34.46
N LYS A 609 24.43 9.11 34.34
CA LYS A 609 24.65 8.19 35.47
C LYS A 609 25.18 6.85 34.99
N ASN A 610 26.51 6.72 34.98
CA ASN A 610 27.18 5.45 35.22
C ASN A 610 27.12 5.20 36.72
N THR A 611 26.24 4.33 37.21
CA THR A 611 26.45 3.48 38.40
C THR A 611 25.24 2.56 38.64
N SER A 612 25.55 1.30 38.99
CA SER A 612 24.69 0.17 39.38
C SER A 612 23.66 -0.34 38.37
N GLN A 613 24.09 -1.34 37.58
CA GLN A 613 23.23 -2.35 36.97
C GLN A 613 22.41 -3.07 38.06
N ASN A 614 21.07 -2.87 38.08
CA ASN A 614 20.08 -3.93 38.39
C ASN A 614 18.61 -3.48 38.49
N ASP A 615 18.22 -2.24 38.16
CA ASP A 615 16.83 -1.80 38.40
C ASP A 615 16.18 -0.96 37.27
N MET A 616 16.49 -1.28 36.00
CA MET A 616 16.14 -0.42 34.86
C MET A 616 15.45 -1.17 33.70
N SER A 617 14.48 -2.03 33.99
CA SER A 617 13.74 -2.81 32.96
C SER A 617 12.28 -2.40 32.71
N CYS A 618 11.76 -1.28 33.24
CA CYS A 618 10.34 -0.92 33.04
C CYS A 618 10.12 0.58 32.79
N ASN A 619 10.52 1.11 31.63
CA ASN A 619 10.23 2.52 31.27
C ASN A 619 9.59 2.70 29.88
N SER A 620 9.15 1.63 29.21
CA SER A 620 8.52 1.71 27.89
C SER A 620 7.06 1.26 27.99
N VAL A 621 6.16 2.08 27.44
CA VAL A 621 4.71 1.84 27.49
C VAL A 621 4.35 0.62 26.65
N ILE A 622 3.62 -0.32 27.24
CA ILE A 622 3.10 -1.50 26.54
C ILE A 622 1.68 -1.18 26.08
N TYR A 623 1.42 -1.40 24.79
CA TYR A 623 0.09 -1.24 24.21
C TYR A 623 -0.90 -2.23 24.86
N ASN A 624 -2.03 -1.74 25.37
CA ASN A 624 -3.00 -2.52 26.15
C ASN A 624 -4.45 -2.30 25.69
N PHE A 625 -5.41 -3.00 26.31
CA PHE A 625 -6.83 -2.94 25.91
C PHE A 625 -7.46 -1.55 26.03
N GLN A 626 -7.04 -0.73 27.01
CA GLN A 626 -7.57 0.63 27.16
C GLN A 626 -7.11 1.55 26.03
N HIS A 627 -5.94 1.29 25.44
CA HIS A 627 -5.44 2.07 24.30
C HIS A 627 -6.33 1.91 23.05
N ASP A 628 -6.85 0.71 22.77
CA ASP A 628 -7.84 0.52 21.69
C ASP A 628 -9.15 1.28 21.98
N LEU A 629 -9.60 1.29 23.25
CA LEU A 629 -10.78 2.03 23.68
C LEU A 629 -10.59 3.55 23.61
N GLU A 630 -9.41 4.05 23.98
CA GLU A 630 -9.05 5.47 23.83
C GLU A 630 -9.07 5.86 22.34
N SER A 631 -8.56 5.01 21.47
CA SER A 631 -8.60 5.23 20.02
C SER A 631 -10.04 5.31 19.50
N LEU A 632 -10.93 4.40 19.95
CA LEU A 632 -12.37 4.45 19.63
C LEU A 632 -13.02 5.75 20.14
N TRP A 633 -12.65 6.20 21.35
CA TRP A 633 -13.11 7.47 21.91
C TRP A 633 -12.60 8.68 21.10
N TRP A 634 -11.37 8.66 20.59
CA TRP A 634 -10.89 9.71 19.69
C TRP A 634 -11.66 9.74 18.36
N VAL A 635 -12.05 8.58 17.81
CA VAL A 635 -12.92 8.53 16.62
C VAL A 635 -14.30 9.15 16.91
N LEU A 636 -14.85 8.90 18.10
CA LEU A 636 -16.09 9.54 18.58
C LEU A 636 -15.93 11.07 18.66
N VAL A 637 -14.92 11.57 19.37
CA VAL A 637 -14.68 13.02 19.53
C VAL A 637 -14.45 13.70 18.17
N TRP A 638 -13.67 13.08 17.30
CA TRP A 638 -13.44 13.58 15.93
C TRP A 638 -14.74 13.66 15.13
N SER A 639 -15.61 12.65 15.25
CA SER A 639 -16.90 12.64 14.55
C SER A 639 -17.87 13.72 15.06
N LEU A 640 -17.85 14.00 16.36
CA LEU A 640 -18.67 15.02 17.00
C LEU A 640 -18.18 16.46 16.76
N THR A 641 -16.94 16.63 16.31
CA THR A 641 -16.31 17.95 16.20
C THR A 641 -15.81 18.28 14.80
N ALA A 642 -14.83 17.53 14.29
CA ALA A 642 -14.18 17.81 13.00
C ALA A 642 -15.13 17.62 11.81
N ARG A 643 -16.09 16.71 11.94
CA ARG A 643 -17.00 16.31 10.86
C ARG A 643 -18.34 17.00 10.85
N VAL A 644 -18.65 17.85 11.82
CA VAL A 644 -19.91 18.60 11.82
C VAL A 644 -19.74 19.93 11.09
N SER A 645 -20.79 20.39 10.43
CA SER A 645 -20.82 21.72 9.78
C SER A 645 -20.99 22.84 10.81
N HIS A 646 -20.05 22.93 11.77
CA HIS A 646 -20.05 23.89 12.86
C HIS A 646 -18.64 24.45 13.07
N GLN A 647 -18.47 25.75 12.83
CA GLN A 647 -17.15 26.38 12.80
C GLN A 647 -16.41 26.31 14.15
N PRO A 648 -17.02 26.61 15.31
CA PRO A 648 -16.35 26.46 16.61
C PRO A 648 -15.80 25.04 16.84
N SER A 649 -16.58 24.01 16.50
CA SER A 649 -16.17 22.61 16.66
C SER A 649 -14.96 22.29 15.78
N ARG A 650 -14.99 22.72 14.52
CA ARG A 650 -13.91 22.45 13.55
C ARG A 650 -12.63 23.21 13.86
N THR A 651 -12.74 24.45 14.33
CA THR A 651 -11.57 25.24 14.75
C THR A 651 -10.84 24.53 15.88
N TRP A 652 -11.54 24.12 16.94
CA TRP A 652 -10.95 23.37 18.04
C TRP A 652 -10.39 22.02 17.59
N ALA A 653 -11.13 21.29 16.74
CA ALA A 653 -10.68 19.99 16.23
C ALA A 653 -9.34 20.08 15.47
N ASN A 654 -9.08 21.17 14.73
CA ASN A 654 -7.81 21.37 14.02
C ASN A 654 -6.60 21.55 14.98
N GLU A 655 -6.83 21.99 16.22
CA GLU A 655 -5.78 22.10 17.24
C GLU A 655 -5.50 20.75 17.92
N VAL A 656 -6.49 19.87 17.97
CA VAL A 656 -6.40 18.55 18.63
C VAL A 656 -5.91 17.47 17.66
N PHE A 657 -6.48 17.41 16.47
CA PHE A 657 -6.23 16.35 15.49
C PHE A 657 -5.17 16.80 14.47
N GLN A 658 -3.91 16.48 14.76
CA GLN A 658 -2.77 16.78 13.89
C GLN A 658 -2.10 15.51 13.36
N HIS A 659 -1.51 15.60 12.17
CA HIS A 659 -0.81 14.49 11.51
C HIS A 659 0.62 14.33 12.07
N ASP A 660 0.77 14.40 13.39
CA ASP A 660 2.04 14.27 14.09
C ASP A 660 1.93 13.17 15.15
N VAL A 661 3.04 12.46 15.37
CA VAL A 661 3.18 11.46 16.43
C VAL A 661 3.42 12.08 17.80
N VAL A 662 3.72 13.39 17.85
CA VAL A 662 3.75 14.17 19.10
C VAL A 662 2.37 14.78 19.34
N PRO A 663 1.72 14.51 20.49
CA PRO A 663 0.39 15.04 20.74
C PRO A 663 0.46 16.53 21.08
N THR A 664 -0.55 17.28 20.63
CA THR A 664 -0.64 18.71 20.93
C THR A 664 -0.94 18.95 22.40
N SER A 665 -0.56 20.12 22.91
CA SER A 665 -0.86 20.51 24.29
C SER A 665 -2.36 20.47 24.57
N GLU A 666 -3.19 20.90 23.61
CA GLU A 666 -4.64 20.88 23.75
C GLU A 666 -5.19 19.45 23.81
N ARG A 667 -4.67 18.52 22.99
CA ARG A 667 -5.07 17.10 23.05
C ARG A 667 -4.77 16.48 24.41
N ILE A 668 -3.59 16.75 24.97
CA ILE A 668 -3.19 16.29 26.31
C ILE A 668 -4.10 16.90 27.37
N ARG A 669 -4.34 18.22 27.29
CA ARG A 669 -5.16 18.99 28.23
C ARG A 669 -6.61 18.52 28.25
N PHE A 670 -7.16 18.23 27.08
CA PHE A 670 -8.50 17.72 26.91
C PHE A 670 -8.67 16.36 27.58
N LEU A 671 -7.78 15.40 27.32
CA LEU A 671 -7.85 14.09 27.98
C LEU A 671 -7.72 14.23 29.50
N ARG A 672 -6.76 15.04 29.99
CA ARG A 672 -6.37 15.11 31.42
C ARG A 672 -7.20 16.09 32.27
N ALA A 673 -8.32 16.60 31.75
CA ALA A 673 -9.28 17.42 32.50
C ALA A 673 -8.71 18.77 33.01
N SER A 674 -8.03 19.52 32.15
CA SER A 674 -7.57 20.87 32.51
C SER A 674 -7.87 21.95 31.45
N SER A 675 -8.77 21.71 30.49
CA SER A 675 -9.13 22.69 29.44
C SER A 675 -9.93 23.87 30.01
N SER A 676 -9.70 25.07 29.47
CA SER A 676 -10.45 26.29 29.82
C SER A 676 -11.76 26.41 29.04
N ILE A 677 -11.98 25.51 28.08
CA ILE A 677 -13.13 25.44 27.18
C ILE A 677 -13.76 24.06 27.39
N THR A 678 -15.08 24.01 27.60
CA THR A 678 -15.80 22.75 27.70
C THR A 678 -16.23 22.29 26.31
N LEU A 679 -16.40 20.98 26.13
CA LEU A 679 -16.90 20.45 24.86
C LEU A 679 -18.32 20.96 24.57
N GLU A 680 -19.12 21.22 25.61
CA GLU A 680 -20.44 21.85 25.53
C GLU A 680 -20.41 23.19 24.79
N ASP A 681 -19.40 24.04 25.07
CA ASP A 681 -19.28 25.38 24.50
C ASP A 681 -18.99 25.37 22.99
N ILE A 682 -18.33 24.32 22.50
CA ILE A 682 -17.82 24.25 21.13
C ILE A 682 -18.62 23.30 20.24
N MET A 683 -19.43 22.40 20.81
CA MET A 683 -20.24 21.46 20.03
C MET A 683 -21.40 22.15 19.31
N LEU A 684 -21.80 21.56 18.18
CA LEU A 684 -23.03 21.95 17.49
C LEU A 684 -24.22 21.85 18.47
N PRO A 685 -25.04 22.91 18.66
CA PRO A 685 -26.09 22.92 19.69
C PRO A 685 -27.08 21.76 19.64
N SER A 686 -27.40 21.23 18.46
CA SER A 686 -28.32 20.09 18.32
C SER A 686 -27.79 18.77 18.90
N ILE A 687 -26.49 18.68 19.15
CA ILE A 687 -25.80 17.50 19.67
C ILE A 687 -24.98 17.80 20.92
N SER A 688 -25.04 19.02 21.46
CA SER A 688 -24.18 19.45 22.57
C SER A 688 -24.35 18.59 23.81
N PHE A 689 -25.54 18.02 24.05
CA PHE A 689 -25.82 17.10 25.16
C PHE A 689 -24.89 15.86 25.16
N MET A 690 -24.30 15.48 24.02
CA MET A 690 -23.37 14.36 23.92
C MET A 690 -22.03 14.63 24.62
N HIS A 691 -21.74 15.87 25.03
CA HIS A 691 -20.55 16.16 25.85
C HIS A 691 -20.53 15.32 27.14
N LEU A 692 -21.70 15.08 27.75
CA LEU A 692 -21.84 14.26 28.96
C LEU A 692 -21.32 12.84 28.76
N MET A 693 -21.58 12.25 27.60
CA MET A 693 -21.09 10.92 27.23
C MET A 693 -19.57 10.93 27.05
N VAL A 694 -19.06 11.92 26.31
CA VAL A 694 -17.62 12.08 26.06
C VAL A 694 -16.86 12.25 27.39
N ASP A 695 -17.38 13.09 28.29
CA ASP A 695 -16.79 13.37 29.59
C ASP A 695 -16.88 12.19 30.56
N TYR A 696 -17.99 11.44 30.54
CA TYR A 696 -18.13 10.21 31.33
C TYR A 696 -17.04 9.19 30.95
N ILE A 697 -16.89 8.90 29.66
CA ILE A 697 -15.89 7.94 29.17
C ILE A 697 -14.48 8.45 29.46
N ARG A 698 -14.23 9.74 29.23
CA ARG A 698 -12.95 10.39 29.55
C ARG A 698 -12.60 10.26 31.02
N SER A 699 -13.54 10.54 31.92
CA SER A 699 -13.34 10.41 33.37
C SER A 699 -13.04 8.95 33.74
N ALA A 700 -13.82 7.99 33.23
CA ALA A 700 -13.59 6.57 33.47
C ALA A 700 -12.20 6.12 32.99
N MET A 701 -11.75 6.54 31.81
CA MET A 701 -10.41 6.21 31.30
C MET A 701 -9.30 6.78 32.20
N ASN A 702 -9.41 8.04 32.63
CA ASN A 702 -8.40 8.66 33.50
C ASN A 702 -8.32 8.00 34.87
N ILE A 703 -9.47 7.65 35.47
CA ILE A 703 -9.53 6.89 36.71
C ILE A 703 -8.84 5.55 36.51
N ALA A 704 -9.21 4.81 35.46
CA ALA A 704 -8.66 3.49 35.19
C ALA A 704 -7.14 3.51 34.90
N TYR A 705 -6.62 4.53 34.20
CA TYR A 705 -5.17 4.73 34.07
C TYR A 705 -4.50 4.96 35.43
N SER A 706 -5.08 5.84 36.25
CA SER A 706 -4.53 6.23 37.54
C SER A 706 -4.51 5.05 38.53
N GLU A 707 -5.61 4.30 38.61
CA GLU A 707 -5.76 3.16 39.52
C GLU A 707 -4.82 2.03 39.13
N ARG A 708 -4.76 1.64 37.85
CA ARG A 708 -3.84 0.56 37.42
C ARG A 708 -2.39 0.88 37.67
N ALA A 709 -1.97 2.12 37.46
CA ALA A 709 -0.61 2.54 37.75
C ALA A 709 -0.32 2.64 39.26
N ARG A 710 -1.30 3.07 40.06
CA ARG A 710 -1.20 3.12 41.53
C ARG A 710 -1.12 1.74 42.15
N ASP A 711 -1.92 0.80 41.64
CA ASP A 711 -2.14 -0.52 42.22
C ASP A 711 -1.22 -1.59 41.59
N ASP A 712 -0.32 -1.19 40.68
CA ASP A 712 0.64 -2.05 39.97
C ASP A 712 0.00 -3.20 39.18
N THR A 713 -1.18 -2.94 38.61
CA THR A 713 -1.97 -3.91 37.83
C THR A 713 -1.88 -3.67 36.33
N LEU A 714 -0.88 -2.92 35.87
CA LEU A 714 -0.71 -2.57 34.45
C LEU A 714 -0.62 -3.79 33.52
N ARG A 715 -0.10 -4.93 33.99
CA ARG A 715 -0.03 -6.20 33.24
C ARG A 715 -1.17 -7.19 33.56
N ASP A 716 -2.00 -6.89 34.56
CA ASP A 716 -3.14 -7.74 34.91
C ASP A 716 -4.30 -7.49 33.94
N THR A 717 -4.64 -8.50 33.16
CA THR A 717 -5.75 -8.46 32.21
C THR A 717 -7.11 -8.22 32.87
N LEU A 718 -7.33 -8.69 34.10
CA LEU A 718 -8.61 -8.57 34.78
C LEU A 718 -8.93 -7.10 35.11
N SER A 719 -7.92 -6.32 35.51
CA SER A 719 -8.04 -4.88 35.78
C SER A 719 -8.62 -4.03 34.63
N TYR A 720 -8.60 -4.53 33.39
CA TYR A 720 -9.17 -3.85 32.22
C TYR A 720 -10.66 -4.14 31.99
N ALA A 721 -11.24 -5.14 32.66
CA ALA A 721 -12.65 -5.49 32.50
C ALA A 721 -13.59 -4.31 32.81
N ILE A 722 -13.27 -3.53 33.86
CA ILE A 722 -14.08 -2.39 34.28
C ILE A 722 -14.20 -1.37 33.15
N ILE A 723 -13.09 -0.94 32.54
CA ILE A 723 -13.16 0.09 31.51
C ILE A 723 -13.89 -0.40 30.25
N VAL A 724 -13.73 -1.67 29.88
CA VAL A 724 -14.47 -2.28 28.76
C VAL A 724 -15.98 -2.25 29.05
N ASP A 725 -16.42 -2.63 30.25
CA ASP A 725 -17.84 -2.65 30.60
C ASP A 725 -18.44 -1.23 30.74
N ARG A 726 -17.65 -0.25 31.21
CA ARG A 726 -18.06 1.18 31.27
C ARG A 726 -18.32 1.77 29.90
N PHE A 727 -17.55 1.40 28.87
CA PHE A 727 -17.84 1.79 27.48
C PHE A 727 -19.17 1.22 27.00
N HIS A 728 -19.43 -0.07 27.22
CA HIS A 728 -20.72 -0.70 26.89
C HIS A 728 -21.89 -0.02 27.59
N PHE A 729 -21.75 0.24 28.89
CA PHE A 729 -22.77 0.93 29.68
C PHE A 729 -23.08 2.32 29.09
N CYS A 730 -22.05 3.11 28.77
CA CYS A 730 -22.21 4.46 28.23
C CYS A 730 -22.94 4.47 26.87
N PHE A 731 -22.56 3.58 25.95
CA PHE A 731 -23.23 3.48 24.64
C PHE A 731 -24.65 2.87 24.74
N LYS A 732 -24.93 2.05 25.76
CA LYS A 732 -26.29 1.57 26.03
C LYS A 732 -27.20 2.70 26.49
N LEU A 733 -26.71 3.64 27.31
CA LEU A 733 -27.50 4.81 27.72
C LEU A 733 -27.96 5.67 26.54
N LEU A 734 -27.18 5.74 25.45
CA LEU A 734 -27.60 6.44 24.23
C LEU A 734 -28.86 5.85 23.58
N GLU A 735 -29.19 4.56 23.81
CA GLU A 735 -30.43 3.96 23.29
C GLU A 735 -31.68 4.64 23.88
N SER A 736 -31.57 5.17 25.10
CA SER A 736 -32.69 5.87 25.75
C SER A 736 -33.06 7.19 25.07
N VAL A 737 -32.20 7.69 24.18
CA VAL A 737 -32.40 8.93 23.40
C VAL A 737 -32.43 8.68 21.88
N ALA A 738 -32.55 7.41 21.45
CA ALA A 738 -32.65 7.01 20.04
C ALA A 738 -33.94 7.52 19.37
N GLY A 739 -33.89 7.70 18.04
CA GLY A 739 -35.01 8.18 17.23
C GLY A 739 -35.26 9.69 17.29
N SER A 740 -34.28 10.47 17.75
CA SER A 740 -34.36 11.94 17.82
C SER A 740 -33.61 12.62 16.67
N ALA A 741 -33.84 13.93 16.49
CA ALA A 741 -33.36 14.70 15.33
C ALA A 741 -31.83 14.68 15.13
N TRP A 742 -31.05 14.32 16.15
CA TRP A 742 -29.59 14.28 16.04
C TRP A 742 -29.08 13.12 15.16
N GLU A 743 -29.82 12.02 15.00
CA GLU A 743 -29.35 10.85 14.23
C GLU A 743 -29.12 11.21 12.75
N GLU A 744 -29.96 12.09 12.22
CA GLU A 744 -29.89 12.62 10.86
C GLU A 744 -28.91 13.78 10.70
N THR A 745 -28.14 14.13 11.75
CA THR A 745 -27.12 15.18 11.66
C THR A 745 -26.13 14.83 10.55
N PRO A 746 -26.04 15.64 9.48
CA PRO A 746 -25.15 15.34 8.36
C PRO A 746 -23.70 15.57 8.76
N LEU A 747 -22.82 14.68 8.29
CA LEU A 747 -21.39 14.75 8.50
C LEU A 747 -20.67 15.17 7.21
N VAL A 748 -19.65 16.00 7.37
CA VAL A 748 -18.74 16.42 6.31
C VAL A 748 -17.78 15.27 6.02
N MET A 749 -17.74 14.86 4.75
CA MET A 749 -16.98 13.69 4.28
C MET A 749 -15.58 14.05 3.79
N ASN A 750 -15.39 15.30 3.34
CA ASN A 750 -14.13 15.85 2.89
C ASN A 750 -13.78 17.04 3.78
N ILE A 751 -13.11 16.81 4.89
CA ILE A 751 -12.47 17.92 5.60
C ILE A 751 -11.25 18.28 4.74
N PRO A 752 -11.19 19.45 4.09
CA PRO A 752 -10.04 19.80 3.26
C PRO A 752 -8.80 19.79 4.16
N ALA A 753 -7.81 18.99 3.79
CA ALA A 753 -6.48 18.99 4.42
C ALA A 753 -5.63 20.19 3.92
N ASP A 754 -6.26 21.32 3.64
CA ASP A 754 -5.61 22.53 3.16
C ASP A 754 -5.87 23.67 4.16
N GLY A 755 -4.78 24.28 4.62
CA GLY A 755 -4.75 25.26 5.71
C GLY A 755 -5.57 26.54 5.47
N PRO A 756 -5.72 27.38 6.51
CA PRO A 756 -6.57 28.56 6.47
C PRO A 756 -5.88 29.66 5.66
N ASN A 757 -6.14 29.71 4.36
CA ASN A 757 -6.01 30.93 3.56
C ASN A 757 -6.84 30.81 2.28
N SER A 758 -8.16 30.88 2.43
CA SER A 758 -9.00 31.45 1.39
C SER A 758 -10.05 32.34 2.07
N VAL A 759 -9.81 33.64 1.98
CA VAL A 759 -10.82 34.65 2.28
C VAL A 759 -11.91 34.49 1.21
N GLN A 760 -13.13 34.13 1.61
CA GLN A 760 -14.30 34.25 0.75
C GLN A 760 -14.73 35.73 0.73
N PRO A 761 -14.95 36.34 -0.45
CA PRO A 761 -15.77 37.53 -0.56
C PRO A 761 -17.26 37.16 -0.46
N ALA A 762 -18.02 38.03 0.18
CA ALA A 762 -19.46 37.89 0.42
C ALA A 762 -20.33 38.03 -0.85
N ASP A 763 -21.50 37.40 -0.74
CA ASP A 763 -22.81 37.67 -1.35
C ASP A 763 -23.10 37.37 -2.84
N GLY A 764 -24.08 36.47 -3.03
CA GLY A 764 -25.30 36.77 -3.80
C GLY A 764 -25.43 36.19 -5.21
N ALA A 765 -26.05 35.00 -5.35
CA ALA A 765 -27.07 34.69 -6.38
C ALA A 765 -27.51 33.22 -6.34
N THR A 766 -28.80 33.01 -6.55
CA THR A 766 -29.58 31.77 -6.60
C THR A 766 -29.30 30.86 -7.81
N ALA A 767 -29.31 29.52 -7.61
CA ALA A 767 -30.07 28.47 -8.34
C ALA A 767 -29.32 27.14 -8.66
N ALA A 768 -29.87 26.04 -8.14
CA ALA A 768 -30.13 24.68 -8.70
C ALA A 768 -29.04 23.81 -9.41
N PRO A 769 -29.19 22.45 -9.43
CA PRO A 769 -28.08 21.49 -9.35
C PRO A 769 -27.69 20.81 -10.69
N GLY A 770 -26.39 20.50 -10.84
CA GLY A 770 -25.87 19.67 -11.94
C GLY A 770 -24.47 19.10 -11.67
N ALA A 771 -24.33 17.78 -11.90
CA ALA A 771 -23.17 16.87 -11.87
C ALA A 771 -21.71 17.42 -11.79
N PRO A 772 -20.80 16.75 -11.05
CA PRO A 772 -19.39 17.15 -11.02
C PRO A 772 -18.58 16.54 -12.18
N SER A 773 -18.03 17.42 -13.04
CA SER A 773 -17.03 17.06 -14.04
C SER A 773 -15.62 17.55 -13.65
N LEU A 774 -14.67 16.62 -13.64
CA LEU A 774 -13.32 16.68 -14.24
C LEU A 774 -12.53 17.99 -14.11
N PHE A 775 -11.50 17.98 -13.25
CA PHE A 775 -10.45 19.00 -13.24
C PHE A 775 -9.54 18.90 -14.47
N SER A 776 -9.57 19.95 -15.29
CA SER A 776 -8.55 20.29 -16.29
C SER A 776 -7.94 21.63 -15.87
N SER A 777 -6.65 21.65 -15.52
CA SER A 777 -5.92 22.88 -15.23
C SER A 777 -4.92 23.19 -16.35
N ARG A 778 -5.36 23.97 -17.33
CA ARG A 778 -4.48 24.72 -18.24
C ARG A 778 -4.02 26.01 -17.54
N LYS A 779 -2.70 26.24 -17.44
CA LYS A 779 -2.13 27.58 -17.18
C LYS A 779 -1.57 28.17 -18.47
N ARG A 780 -1.94 29.42 -18.73
CA ARG A 780 -1.40 30.28 -19.81
C ARG A 780 -0.01 30.83 -19.40
N PRO A 781 0.91 31.09 -20.35
CA PRO A 781 2.17 31.78 -20.12
C PRO A 781 2.04 33.31 -20.28
N ASN A 782 2.94 34.06 -19.62
CA ASN A 782 3.10 35.52 -19.74
C ASN A 782 4.25 35.87 -20.75
N PRO A 783 4.27 37.07 -21.38
CA PRO A 783 4.98 37.31 -22.65
C PRO A 783 6.33 38.08 -22.56
N ASP A 784 6.94 38.23 -23.75
CA ASP A 784 8.07 39.06 -24.23
C ASP A 784 9.51 38.51 -24.01
N ILE A 785 10.43 38.43 -24.99
CA ILE A 785 10.84 39.41 -26.02
C ILE A 785 11.39 38.72 -27.30
N GLY A 786 10.89 39.13 -28.48
CA GLY A 786 11.62 39.51 -29.70
C GLY A 786 12.43 38.49 -30.55
N LYS A 787 11.92 38.17 -31.76
CA LYS A 787 12.57 38.38 -33.09
C LYS A 787 11.66 37.94 -34.25
N ALA A 788 11.88 38.53 -35.43
CA ALA A 788 10.88 38.83 -36.45
C ALA A 788 10.75 37.84 -37.65
N ALA A 789 9.52 37.84 -38.21
CA ALA A 789 9.08 37.66 -39.62
C ALA A 789 9.12 36.26 -40.31
N PRO A 790 8.34 36.01 -41.40
CA PRO A 790 7.05 36.60 -41.83
C PRO A 790 5.92 35.55 -42.09
N SER A 791 4.74 36.10 -42.39
CA SER A 791 3.39 35.56 -42.54
C SER A 791 3.09 34.59 -43.69
N GLU A 792 2.23 33.59 -43.43
CA GLU A 792 1.31 32.98 -44.41
C GLU A 792 -0.12 32.87 -43.85
N SER A 793 -1.08 33.04 -44.75
CA SER A 793 -2.49 33.37 -44.56
C SER A 793 -3.40 32.25 -44.02
N PHE A 794 -4.22 32.56 -43.00
CA PHE A 794 -5.34 31.73 -42.54
C PHE A 794 -6.61 31.98 -43.37
N LYS A 795 -7.31 30.91 -43.78
CA LYS A 795 -8.70 30.93 -44.26
C LYS A 795 -9.68 30.86 -43.07
N PRO A 796 -10.85 31.52 -43.12
CA PRO A 796 -11.85 31.43 -42.05
C PRO A 796 -12.59 30.09 -42.06
N GLY A 797 -12.93 29.59 -40.87
CA GLY A 797 -13.75 28.40 -40.66
C GLY A 797 -15.24 28.64 -40.89
N PRO A 798 -16.06 27.56 -40.90
CA PRO A 798 -17.46 27.59 -41.30
C PRO A 798 -18.33 28.40 -40.34
N THR A 799 -19.34 29.06 -40.92
CA THR A 799 -20.32 29.90 -40.21
C THR A 799 -21.40 29.06 -39.54
N ASP A 800 -22.08 29.63 -38.54
CA ASP A 800 -23.13 28.95 -37.75
C ASP A 800 -24.28 28.35 -38.60
N GLU A 801 -24.48 28.82 -39.84
CA GLU A 801 -25.43 28.20 -40.79
C GLU A 801 -25.01 26.78 -41.26
N ASP A 802 -23.72 26.46 -41.30
CA ASP A 802 -23.23 25.15 -41.71
C ASP A 802 -23.43 24.07 -40.62
N VAL A 803 -23.52 24.51 -39.37
CA VAL A 803 -23.76 23.64 -38.20
C VAL A 803 -25.24 23.26 -38.11
N GLU A 804 -26.14 24.20 -38.41
CA GLU A 804 -27.59 23.98 -38.35
C GLU A 804 -28.08 23.03 -39.47
N ALA A 805 -27.51 23.15 -40.68
CA ALA A 805 -27.81 22.25 -41.80
C ALA A 805 -27.36 20.79 -41.55
N THR A 806 -26.36 20.59 -40.69
CA THR A 806 -25.84 19.26 -40.33
C THR A 806 -26.72 18.59 -39.28
N LEU A 807 -27.35 19.36 -38.39
CA LEU A 807 -28.26 18.87 -37.35
C LEU A 807 -29.64 18.48 -37.92
N GLU A 808 -30.14 19.17 -38.94
CA GLU A 808 -31.39 18.78 -39.62
C GLU A 808 -31.25 17.48 -40.43
N ARG A 809 -30.08 17.24 -41.06
CA ARG A 809 -29.80 15.97 -41.77
C ARG A 809 -29.73 14.75 -40.86
N GLN A 810 -29.45 14.93 -39.57
CA GLN A 810 -29.43 13.83 -38.60
C GLN A 810 -30.82 13.51 -38.01
N ARG A 811 -31.73 14.50 -37.96
CA ARG A 811 -33.12 14.27 -37.55
C ARG A 811 -33.97 13.56 -38.61
N ALA A 812 -33.67 13.73 -39.89
CA ALA A 812 -34.39 13.08 -41.00
C ALA A 812 -34.11 11.56 -41.15
N LYS A 813 -33.14 10.98 -40.41
CA LYS A 813 -32.79 9.54 -40.50
C LYS A 813 -33.42 8.65 -39.42
N ARG A 814 -34.23 9.21 -38.50
CA ARG A 814 -34.82 8.46 -37.37
C ARG A 814 -36.31 8.15 -37.47
N ILE A 815 -36.96 8.47 -38.60
CA ILE A 815 -38.38 8.17 -38.84
C ILE A 815 -38.49 7.47 -40.19
N LYS A 816 -38.20 6.16 -40.23
CA LYS A 816 -38.60 5.25 -41.32
C LYS A 816 -38.31 3.80 -40.95
N THR A 817 -39.13 3.22 -40.08
CA THR A 817 -39.36 1.76 -40.00
C THR A 817 -40.61 1.46 -39.16
N ARG A 818 -41.78 1.52 -39.79
CA ARG A 818 -42.94 0.66 -39.50
C ARG A 818 -44.05 0.98 -40.50
N ASP A 819 -44.40 0.00 -41.34
CA ASP A 819 -45.75 -0.29 -41.83
C ASP A 819 -45.75 -1.66 -42.56
N ASP A 820 -46.65 -2.55 -42.12
CA ASP A 820 -47.08 -3.87 -42.67
C ASP A 820 -48.04 -3.66 -43.89
N PRO A 821 -48.58 -4.66 -44.69
CA PRO A 821 -49.06 -6.03 -44.31
C PRO A 821 -49.12 -7.17 -45.41
N ASN A 822 -49.77 -8.31 -45.04
CA ASN A 822 -50.40 -9.44 -45.83
C ASN A 822 -49.55 -10.67 -46.26
N ALA A 823 -50.00 -11.95 -46.27
CA ALA A 823 -51.25 -12.67 -45.92
C ALA A 823 -51.06 -14.22 -45.94
N GLY A 824 -51.98 -14.98 -45.28
CA GLY A 824 -52.34 -16.40 -45.53
C GLY A 824 -51.87 -17.39 -44.44
N GLY A 825 -52.68 -17.98 -43.55
CA GLY A 825 -53.84 -18.89 -43.71
C GLY A 825 -53.57 -20.11 -42.76
N GLY A 826 -54.47 -20.77 -42.03
CA GLY A 826 -55.91 -20.72 -41.81
C GLY A 826 -56.31 -21.76 -40.72
N SER A 827 -57.57 -21.68 -40.25
CA SER A 827 -58.42 -22.72 -39.58
C SER A 827 -57.89 -23.45 -38.32
N ASN A 828 -58.65 -23.83 -37.27
CA ASN A 828 -60.09 -23.99 -37.04
C ASN A 828 -60.37 -24.19 -35.53
N ALA A 829 -61.58 -23.78 -35.07
CA ALA A 829 -62.44 -24.29 -33.96
C ALA A 829 -61.83 -24.74 -32.59
N GLY A 830 -62.38 -24.45 -31.39
CA GLY A 830 -63.64 -23.82 -30.96
C GLY A 830 -63.83 -23.90 -29.43
N ARG A 831 -64.84 -23.17 -28.90
CA ARG A 831 -65.74 -23.39 -27.71
C ARG A 831 -65.19 -24.14 -26.47
N GLN A 832 -65.39 -23.78 -25.19
CA GLN A 832 -66.51 -23.22 -24.40
C GLN A 832 -65.95 -22.95 -22.97
N SER A 833 -66.13 -21.78 -22.34
CA SER A 833 -67.10 -21.44 -21.26
C SER A 833 -67.25 -22.40 -20.06
N ASN A 834 -66.90 -21.92 -18.85
CA ASN A 834 -67.68 -21.91 -17.58
C ASN A 834 -66.70 -21.61 -16.42
N THR A 835 -66.73 -20.46 -15.73
CA THR A 835 -67.63 -19.98 -14.65
C THR A 835 -67.84 -20.96 -13.49
N GLY A 836 -67.47 -20.54 -12.28
CA GLY A 836 -67.82 -21.22 -11.03
C GLY A 836 -67.10 -20.65 -9.80
N THR A 837 -67.54 -19.49 -9.33
CA THR A 837 -67.36 -18.97 -7.97
C THR A 837 -68.20 -19.79 -6.98
N ILE A 838 -67.77 -19.94 -5.72
CA ILE A 838 -68.62 -19.89 -4.50
C ILE A 838 -67.71 -19.78 -3.24
N ASP A 839 -68.16 -18.89 -2.35
CA ASP A 839 -67.74 -18.58 -0.99
C ASP A 839 -67.71 -19.80 -0.02
N ASP A 840 -66.91 -19.72 1.06
CA ASP A 840 -67.49 -19.50 2.40
C ASP A 840 -66.48 -19.28 3.54
N ARG A 841 -66.93 -18.46 4.49
CA ARG A 841 -66.31 -18.06 5.76
C ARG A 841 -66.28 -19.18 6.80
N ALA A 842 -65.29 -19.17 7.70
CA ALA A 842 -65.52 -19.42 9.14
C ALA A 842 -64.34 -18.90 10.00
N SER A 843 -64.71 -18.38 11.16
CA SER A 843 -63.91 -17.64 12.13
C SER A 843 -63.56 -18.51 13.37
N ILE A 844 -62.67 -17.98 14.25
CA ILE A 844 -62.51 -18.29 15.70
C ILE A 844 -61.67 -19.57 15.97
N GLN A 845 -60.61 -19.60 16.79
CA GLN A 845 -60.59 -19.31 18.24
C GLN A 845 -59.17 -19.14 18.83
N VAL A 846 -59.12 -18.34 19.89
CA VAL A 846 -58.01 -18.06 20.83
C VAL A 846 -58.01 -19.06 22.01
N GLY A 847 -56.84 -19.34 22.59
CA GLY A 847 -56.61 -20.00 23.89
C GLY A 847 -55.67 -21.21 23.75
N HIS A 848 -54.51 -21.30 24.43
CA HIS A 848 -54.17 -20.88 25.79
C HIS A 848 -52.72 -20.46 25.92
#